data_AF-A0A955YGW2-F1
#
_entry.id   AF-A0A955YGW2-F1
#
_cell.length_a   1.000
_cell.length_b   1.000
_cell.length_c   1.000
_cell.angle_alpha   90.00
_cell.angle_beta   90.00
_cell.angle_gamma   90.00
#
_symmetry.space_group_name_H-M   'P 1'
#
loop_
_entity.id
_entity.type
_entity.pdbx_description
1 polymer ?
#
loop_
_entity_poly.entity_id
_entity_poly.type
_entity_poly.pdbx_seq_one_letter_code
_entity_poly.pdbx_strand_id
1 'polypeptide(L)'
;MSDCTPGFFGTACTSAPYTAGAGDIFVGQSRCEGSGAGTLFVEEELVLNSGTFTTVGSAAYQGAIFEANCTRAQVVPIYPVAGRRYRIRMTKGSNSLGVRGSLLLVRSITSATSSPGNCIAHTDSGEPNWFLYAPTLTDTTDSVATTSASGFGGLDTQTRRLSDSAIMCTGTATCTFQANQGISYLIESEESRTRSNGQLCLQSAAPLLHVSMVGVEQRGRMLTWETSSETGTLGFIVEHDDGTGFAPVSELLPALSEPGGGVYAFHLPVGLTGALRVVELDVSGARATYELGGEAVSDDLSVSTAAPFASLPHTAPIVVRAKDADDEPGDVARVLVPSEGLVLVSSVALADALGVSLGAVTSAITTGELTISGAGAAVPYERHPGGVLFYADAPDHVFSDVRHYLVRLDGGGSAFATEDATPDGGAALDTYVRSIHLEQEVFAGMVVVEDPRSDLWFWQTVSPTAPLRTSFALAGAALDDASVTVEVQTIPGYDGGDVSLLVDGTLVGTRTPAGGREPLTFEVDAALLSAGTHAVEVRTNVGFLYVDQLDIAVPSAFGGEAGAFDASADGVVTVPEDEGLRVLDVSTPSAPRILEGLAVEAGTVSFRVMAGRRYWIDRGETLSPRSVRGAHPTDISGDLAAEYVVITHRSLLNAIAPLVDARAADGLSTVVVDVQDIFDTHSDGVPDPEAIRTFLTRARREWSVPPRYVLLAGHGTYDFRDLRGFGDNLVPSPITRTVGGLFATDGYLVSDSLTSGPAIPVGRLPASSAAELSQMVERILAYEQRAHETLLTVADRPSMGDDFVTAAAAASAQAPTHFTLAAVAQSGAVADARTELHAALAESPDAVFYFGHGGLDRIGRDGILRSQDLPGLDPSGLPALHFTMSCSVGRFDVPGFQSIAEELVRLPQGAVAVFGPSGQTTLADADALAGPVVATLYADNARLGDATLAATRSLGGQYDAARLFNLLGDPAMRTGRVVAPEPPSTGGGSDVFIPIRCSASVTSHGGPAALVGAWVLGLALAVRRRSRRAVSGGCGSSRPDARGPSR
;
A
#
# COMPACT_ATOMS: atom_id res chain seq x y z
N MET A 1 -34.53 7.04 -7.91
CA MET A 1 -35.26 8.28 -8.30
C MET A 1 -34.20 9.27 -8.75
N SER A 2 -33.90 9.36 -10.04
CA SER A 2 -34.53 10.25 -11.05
C SER A 2 -34.21 11.74 -10.82
N ASP A 3 -33.19 12.27 -11.48
CA ASP A 3 -33.34 13.29 -12.53
C ASP A 3 -32.00 13.89 -12.96
N CYS A 4 -31.62 13.64 -14.21
CA CYS A 4 -30.95 14.59 -15.09
C CYS A 4 -31.16 14.14 -16.54
N THR A 5 -32.02 14.84 -17.27
CA THR A 5 -32.14 14.76 -18.74
C THR A 5 -31.42 15.93 -19.40
N PRO A 6 -30.87 15.78 -20.63
CA PRO A 6 -29.91 16.71 -21.21
C PRO A 6 -30.52 17.67 -22.25
N GLY A 7 -29.97 18.89 -22.35
CA GLY A 7 -30.32 19.88 -23.38
C GLY A 7 -29.15 20.79 -23.80
N PHE A 8 -28.49 20.39 -24.90
CA PHE A 8 -27.92 21.20 -25.99
C PHE A 8 -27.31 22.60 -25.71
N PHE A 9 -25.97 22.72 -25.63
CA PHE A 9 -25.02 23.01 -26.74
C PHE A 9 -23.68 23.52 -26.15
N GLY A 10 -22.57 22.83 -26.48
CA GLY A 10 -21.23 23.41 -26.56
C GLY A 10 -20.33 23.31 -25.33
N THR A 11 -19.51 22.26 -25.25
CA THR A 11 -18.03 22.28 -25.12
C THR A 11 -17.49 20.86 -24.86
N ALA A 12 -16.21 20.64 -25.19
CA ALA A 12 -15.58 19.36 -25.45
C ALA A 12 -15.60 18.36 -24.27
N CYS A 13 -15.92 17.09 -24.55
CA CYS A 13 -15.52 15.95 -23.71
C CYS A 13 -14.49 15.12 -24.49
N THR A 14 -13.24 15.22 -24.06
CA THR A 14 -12.13 14.35 -24.43
C THR A 14 -12.31 12.99 -23.76
N SER A 15 -12.34 11.92 -24.57
CA SER A 15 -12.47 10.52 -24.13
C SER A 15 -11.18 10.01 -23.47
N ALA A 16 -11.25 9.54 -22.22
CA ALA A 16 -10.20 8.76 -21.56
C ALA A 16 -10.17 7.30 -22.07
N PRO A 17 -9.00 6.64 -22.16
CA PRO A 17 -8.90 5.21 -22.43
C PRO A 17 -9.26 4.40 -21.17
N TYR A 18 -10.07 3.34 -21.34
CA TYR A 18 -10.51 2.40 -20.29
C TYR A 18 -9.69 1.11 -20.36
N THR A 19 -9.24 0.58 -19.22
CA THR A 19 -8.48 -0.67 -19.09
C THR A 19 -9.40 -1.74 -18.46
N ALA A 20 -9.52 -2.90 -19.11
CA ALA A 20 -10.44 -3.98 -18.70
C ALA A 20 -9.97 -4.73 -17.43
N GLY A 21 -10.88 -4.99 -16.48
CA GLY A 21 -10.64 -5.84 -15.32
C GLY A 21 -11.04 -7.30 -15.54
N ALA A 22 -10.57 -8.20 -14.66
CA ALA A 22 -10.98 -9.60 -14.67
C ALA A 22 -12.47 -9.72 -14.29
N GLY A 23 -13.30 -10.25 -15.20
CA GLY A 23 -14.75 -10.46 -14.99
C GLY A 23 -15.66 -9.53 -15.81
N ASP A 24 -15.11 -8.52 -16.50
CA ASP A 24 -15.88 -7.63 -17.35
C ASP A 24 -16.36 -8.32 -18.64
N ILE A 25 -17.66 -8.20 -18.97
CA ILE A 25 -18.20 -8.66 -20.25
C ILE A 25 -18.36 -7.46 -21.19
N PHE A 26 -17.68 -7.51 -22.33
CA PHE A 26 -17.74 -6.46 -23.35
C PHE A 26 -18.53 -6.93 -24.58
N VAL A 27 -19.53 -6.14 -24.97
CA VAL A 27 -20.28 -6.37 -26.21
C VAL A 27 -19.85 -5.35 -27.25
N GLY A 28 -19.10 -5.80 -28.25
CA GLY A 28 -18.69 -4.99 -29.40
C GLY A 28 -19.28 -5.51 -30.71
N GLN A 29 -19.66 -4.62 -31.63
CA GLN A 29 -20.12 -4.99 -32.96
C GLN A 29 -19.23 -4.32 -34.02
N SER A 30 -18.68 -5.11 -34.95
CA SER A 30 -17.67 -4.61 -35.89
C SER A 30 -18.22 -4.12 -37.24
N ARG A 31 -19.51 -4.33 -37.57
CA ARG A 31 -20.16 -3.70 -38.75
C ARG A 31 -21.66 -3.54 -38.55
N CYS A 32 -22.16 -2.33 -38.78
CA CYS A 32 -23.58 -2.05 -38.99
C CYS A 32 -23.77 -1.37 -40.34
N GLU A 33 -24.58 -1.95 -41.22
CA GLU A 33 -25.18 -1.22 -42.34
C GLU A 33 -26.63 -0.88 -41.96
N GLY A 34 -26.95 0.41 -41.89
CA GLY A 34 -28.32 0.92 -41.75
C GLY A 34 -28.62 1.68 -40.46
N SER A 35 -29.08 2.92 -40.64
CA SER A 35 -29.56 3.87 -39.63
C SER A 35 -30.69 3.32 -38.74
N GLY A 36 -30.69 3.65 -37.44
CA GLY A 36 -31.81 3.40 -36.52
C GLY A 36 -31.45 2.91 -35.11
N ALA A 37 -32.20 3.39 -34.11
CA ALA A 37 -32.02 3.10 -32.68
C ALA A 37 -32.37 1.65 -32.30
N GLY A 38 -31.56 1.04 -31.45
CA GLY A 38 -31.77 -0.29 -30.86
C GLY A 38 -31.78 -0.27 -29.34
N THR A 39 -32.24 -1.35 -28.71
CA THR A 39 -32.24 -1.53 -27.25
C THR A 39 -31.53 -2.84 -26.91
N LEU A 40 -30.59 -2.75 -25.96
CA LEU A 40 -29.84 -3.88 -25.39
C LEU A 40 -30.54 -4.35 -24.11
N PHE A 41 -30.84 -5.64 -24.05
CA PHE A 41 -31.40 -6.31 -22.88
C PHE A 41 -30.36 -7.29 -22.33
N VAL A 42 -30.14 -7.21 -21.02
CA VAL A 42 -29.37 -8.21 -20.26
C VAL A 42 -30.35 -8.93 -19.35
N GLU A 43 -30.53 -10.21 -19.60
CA GLU A 43 -31.50 -11.09 -18.93
C GLU A 43 -30.73 -12.13 -18.10
N GLU A 44 -30.95 -12.17 -16.79
CA GLU A 44 -30.38 -13.19 -15.91
C GLU A 44 -31.22 -14.48 -16.00
N GLU A 45 -30.58 -15.64 -16.18
CA GLU A 45 -31.27 -16.94 -16.29
C GLU A 45 -31.01 -17.85 -15.09
N LEU A 46 -32.09 -18.41 -14.53
CA LEU A 46 -32.01 -19.54 -13.58
C LEU A 46 -32.14 -20.87 -14.35
N VAL A 47 -31.29 -21.83 -14.01
CA VAL A 47 -31.39 -23.21 -14.52
C VAL A 47 -32.30 -24.00 -13.56
N LEU A 48 -33.43 -24.49 -14.06
CA LEU A 48 -34.27 -25.41 -13.29
C LEU A 48 -33.72 -26.84 -13.44
N ASN A 49 -33.90 -27.70 -12.42
CA ASN A 49 -33.42 -29.09 -12.40
C ASN A 49 -33.87 -29.96 -13.60
N SER A 50 -34.83 -29.49 -14.41
CA SER A 50 -35.29 -30.13 -15.63
C SER A 50 -34.51 -29.75 -16.90
N GLY A 51 -33.46 -28.92 -16.79
CA GLY A 51 -32.70 -28.41 -17.94
C GLY A 51 -33.45 -27.35 -18.77
N THR A 52 -34.56 -26.83 -18.26
CA THR A 52 -35.28 -25.68 -18.84
C THR A 52 -34.92 -24.39 -18.11
N PHE A 53 -34.95 -23.27 -18.84
CA PHE A 53 -34.44 -21.97 -18.38
C PHE A 53 -35.59 -20.98 -18.15
N THR A 54 -35.49 -20.16 -17.11
CA THR A 54 -36.44 -19.05 -16.87
C THR A 54 -35.67 -17.77 -16.52
N THR A 55 -36.09 -16.65 -17.11
CA THR A 55 -35.52 -15.32 -16.83
C THR A 55 -35.97 -14.82 -15.46
N VAL A 56 -35.03 -14.45 -14.59
CA VAL A 56 -35.28 -14.05 -13.19
C VAL A 56 -35.18 -12.53 -12.99
N GLY A 57 -34.52 -11.84 -13.92
CA GLY A 57 -34.42 -10.38 -13.94
C GLY A 57 -33.99 -9.88 -15.32
N SER A 58 -34.44 -8.68 -15.70
CA SER A 58 -34.04 -8.03 -16.95
C SER A 58 -33.73 -6.55 -16.74
N ALA A 59 -32.55 -6.11 -17.19
CA ALA A 59 -32.19 -4.70 -17.26
C ALA A 59 -32.14 -4.26 -18.73
N ALA A 60 -32.81 -3.15 -19.04
CA ALA A 60 -32.85 -2.54 -20.37
C ALA A 60 -31.99 -1.27 -20.39
N TYR A 61 -31.00 -1.24 -21.30
CA TYR A 61 -30.15 -0.08 -21.50
C TYR A 61 -30.58 0.65 -22.77
N GLN A 62 -31.11 1.87 -22.60
CA GLN A 62 -31.46 2.76 -23.70
C GLN A 62 -30.42 3.88 -23.83
N GLY A 63 -29.55 3.76 -24.82
CA GLY A 63 -28.55 4.77 -25.20
C GLY A 63 -28.34 4.70 -26.71
N ALA A 64 -28.48 5.83 -27.38
CA ALA A 64 -28.75 5.90 -28.80
C ALA A 64 -27.59 5.43 -29.71
N ILE A 65 -27.94 4.61 -30.70
CA ILE A 65 -27.19 4.42 -31.93
C ILE A 65 -27.43 5.69 -32.78
N PHE A 66 -26.38 6.49 -33.03
CA PHE A 66 -26.41 7.55 -34.04
C PHE A 66 -25.22 7.51 -35.00
N GLU A 67 -25.59 7.77 -36.26
CA GLU A 67 -24.88 7.69 -37.56
C GLU A 67 -23.88 8.84 -37.78
N ALA A 68 -22.95 8.86 -38.75
CA ALA A 68 -22.54 8.02 -39.87
C ALA A 68 -21.00 8.07 -39.94
N ASN A 69 -20.36 7.04 -40.49
CA ASN A 69 -18.91 6.77 -40.49
C ASN A 69 -18.36 6.29 -39.13
N CYS A 70 -18.56 5.00 -38.82
CA CYS A 70 -18.01 4.39 -37.62
C CYS A 70 -16.54 3.96 -37.80
N THR A 71 -15.63 4.56 -37.03
CA THR A 71 -14.27 4.06 -36.73
C THR A 71 -14.04 3.81 -35.24
N ARG A 72 -15.08 3.89 -34.38
CA ARG A 72 -14.97 3.60 -32.95
C ARG A 72 -15.97 2.52 -32.53
N ALA A 73 -15.47 1.49 -31.85
CA ALA A 73 -16.28 0.57 -31.07
C ALA A 73 -16.73 1.29 -29.79
N GLN A 74 -18.02 1.22 -29.47
CA GLN A 74 -18.54 1.71 -28.20
C GLN A 74 -18.67 0.51 -27.27
N VAL A 75 -17.93 0.57 -26.16
CA VAL A 75 -17.86 -0.49 -25.16
C VAL A 75 -18.88 -0.17 -24.07
N VAL A 76 -19.82 -1.08 -23.83
CA VAL A 76 -20.76 -0.98 -22.71
C VAL A 76 -20.26 -1.92 -21.62
N PRO A 77 -19.78 -1.41 -20.47
CA PRO A 77 -19.37 -2.26 -19.36
C PRO A 77 -20.62 -2.88 -18.70
N ILE A 78 -20.55 -4.17 -18.42
CA ILE A 78 -21.54 -4.91 -17.64
C ILE A 78 -20.78 -5.59 -16.50
N TYR A 79 -21.24 -5.40 -15.26
CA TYR A 79 -20.65 -5.99 -14.06
C TYR A 79 -21.48 -7.21 -13.62
N PRO A 80 -21.13 -8.44 -14.04
CA PRO A 80 -21.86 -9.63 -13.62
C PRO A 80 -21.46 -10.04 -12.20
N VAL A 81 -22.45 -10.50 -11.42
CA VAL A 81 -22.18 -11.21 -10.15
C VAL A 81 -21.59 -12.59 -10.45
N ALA A 82 -20.50 -12.95 -9.79
CA ALA A 82 -19.81 -14.23 -9.96
C ALA A 82 -20.75 -15.43 -9.72
N GLY A 83 -20.60 -16.48 -10.53
CA GLY A 83 -21.39 -17.73 -10.41
C GLY A 83 -22.77 -17.74 -11.10
N ARG A 84 -23.20 -16.66 -11.77
CA ARG A 84 -24.52 -16.57 -12.45
C ARG A 84 -24.42 -16.59 -13.98
N ARG A 85 -25.49 -17.02 -14.67
CA ARG A 85 -25.60 -17.05 -16.15
C ARG A 85 -26.50 -15.94 -16.67
N TYR A 86 -26.03 -15.27 -17.73
CA TYR A 86 -26.72 -14.14 -18.36
C TYR A 86 -26.94 -14.39 -19.87
N ARG A 87 -28.09 -13.95 -20.40
CA ARG A 87 -28.41 -13.90 -21.83
C ARG A 87 -28.49 -12.44 -22.27
N ILE A 88 -27.81 -12.11 -23.37
CA ILE A 88 -27.83 -10.77 -23.97
C ILE A 88 -28.68 -10.80 -25.23
N ARG A 89 -29.67 -9.91 -25.33
CA ARG A 89 -30.56 -9.77 -26.49
C ARG A 89 -30.53 -8.33 -27.01
N MET A 90 -30.33 -8.17 -28.31
CA MET A 90 -30.43 -6.87 -28.99
C MET A 90 -31.65 -6.82 -29.89
N THR A 91 -32.38 -5.71 -29.83
CA THR A 91 -33.53 -5.44 -30.70
C THR A 91 -33.35 -4.11 -31.41
N LYS A 92 -33.86 -4.01 -32.63
CA LYS A 92 -33.96 -2.75 -33.37
C LYS A 92 -35.43 -2.59 -33.77
N GLY A 93 -36.15 -1.70 -33.09
CA GLY A 93 -37.61 -1.68 -33.13
C GLY A 93 -38.21 -2.99 -32.58
N SER A 94 -39.22 -3.55 -33.25
CA SER A 94 -39.88 -4.81 -32.84
C SER A 94 -39.19 -6.09 -33.33
N ASN A 95 -38.06 -5.99 -34.04
CA ASN A 95 -37.36 -7.14 -34.62
C ASN A 95 -36.11 -7.51 -33.81
N SER A 96 -35.94 -8.80 -33.51
CA SER A 96 -34.71 -9.33 -32.90
C SER A 96 -33.60 -9.39 -33.95
N LEU A 97 -32.45 -8.78 -33.66
CA LEU A 97 -31.28 -8.92 -34.53
C LEU A 97 -30.48 -10.16 -34.10
N GLY A 98 -30.27 -11.09 -35.02
CA GLY A 98 -29.36 -12.22 -34.79
C GLY A 98 -27.92 -11.71 -34.74
N VAL A 99 -27.26 -11.88 -33.60
CA VAL A 99 -25.86 -11.48 -33.41
C VAL A 99 -24.98 -12.34 -34.32
N ARG A 100 -24.51 -11.77 -35.44
CA ARG A 100 -23.43 -12.35 -36.24
C ARG A 100 -22.14 -11.58 -35.94
N GLY A 101 -21.53 -11.94 -34.83
CA GLY A 101 -20.26 -11.40 -34.34
C GLY A 101 -19.82 -12.21 -33.12
N SER A 102 -18.52 -12.48 -33.02
CA SER A 102 -17.95 -13.29 -31.95
C SER A 102 -18.08 -12.58 -30.60
N LEU A 103 -18.59 -13.28 -29.59
CA LEU A 103 -18.58 -12.86 -28.20
C LEU A 103 -17.10 -12.77 -27.76
N LEU A 104 -16.66 -11.61 -27.27
CA LEU A 104 -15.32 -11.47 -26.71
C LEU A 104 -15.38 -11.86 -25.23
N LEU A 105 -14.97 -13.08 -24.90
CA LEU A 105 -14.71 -13.47 -23.51
C LEU A 105 -13.22 -13.22 -23.27
N VAL A 106 -12.90 -12.16 -22.51
CA VAL A 106 -11.51 -11.94 -22.09
C VAL A 106 -11.27 -12.76 -20.83
N ARG A 107 -10.46 -13.80 -20.95
CA ARG A 107 -9.82 -14.43 -19.79
C ARG A 107 -8.42 -13.84 -19.70
N SER A 108 -7.96 -13.48 -18.49
CA SER A 108 -6.55 -13.13 -18.31
C SER A 108 -5.70 -14.33 -18.75
N ILE A 109 -4.60 -14.06 -19.44
CA ILE A 109 -3.57 -15.08 -19.65
C ILE A 109 -2.88 -15.23 -18.30
N THR A 110 -3.32 -16.18 -17.49
CA THR A 110 -2.43 -16.78 -16.50
C THR A 110 -1.40 -17.58 -17.29
N SER A 111 -0.11 -17.37 -17.00
CA SER A 111 0.99 -18.14 -17.58
C SER A 111 0.98 -19.57 -17.03
N ALA A 112 -0.05 -20.34 -17.35
CA ALA A 112 -0.15 -21.76 -17.02
C ALA A 112 0.33 -22.58 -18.21
N THR A 113 1.64 -22.65 -18.43
CA THR A 113 2.26 -23.81 -19.08
C THR A 113 3.64 -24.05 -18.50
N SER A 114 3.73 -25.05 -17.63
CA SER A 114 4.94 -25.70 -17.14
C SER A 114 5.72 -26.36 -18.29
N SER A 115 6.54 -25.58 -18.99
CA SER A 115 7.59 -26.05 -19.89
C SER A 115 8.68 -24.98 -20.02
N PRO A 116 9.94 -25.26 -19.67
CA PRO A 116 11.00 -24.25 -19.68
C PRO A 116 11.36 -23.90 -21.12
N GLY A 117 10.87 -22.75 -21.57
CA GLY A 117 11.22 -22.16 -22.85
C GLY A 117 10.01 -21.77 -23.69
N ASN A 118 9.48 -20.57 -23.45
CA ASN A 118 8.81 -19.78 -24.48
C ASN A 118 9.14 -18.31 -24.26
N CYS A 119 9.84 -17.73 -25.23
CA CYS A 119 10.21 -16.31 -25.28
C CYS A 119 8.95 -15.49 -25.61
N ILE A 120 8.63 -14.48 -24.81
CA ILE A 120 7.58 -13.51 -25.12
C ILE A 120 8.24 -12.13 -25.21
N ALA A 121 8.08 -11.48 -26.37
CA ALA A 121 8.65 -10.18 -26.67
C ALA A 121 7.73 -9.04 -26.20
N HIS A 122 8.30 -8.04 -25.52
CA HIS A 122 7.76 -6.69 -25.48
C HIS A 122 8.03 -6.00 -26.84
N THR A 123 7.13 -5.13 -27.31
CA THR A 123 7.38 -4.27 -28.49
C THR A 123 7.24 -2.80 -28.11
N ASP A 124 8.28 -2.03 -28.40
CA ASP A 124 8.47 -0.61 -28.10
C ASP A 124 7.65 0.34 -28.99
N SER A 125 6.31 0.32 -28.91
CA SER A 125 5.51 1.28 -29.70
C SER A 125 4.32 1.95 -29.02
N GLY A 126 4.10 1.78 -27.71
CA GLY A 126 3.17 2.64 -26.96
C GLY A 126 1.70 2.61 -27.42
N GLU A 127 1.26 1.64 -28.23
CA GLU A 127 -0.15 1.35 -28.49
C GLU A 127 -0.53 -0.07 -28.03
N PRO A 128 -1.73 -0.27 -27.43
CA PRO A 128 -2.19 -1.59 -27.02
C PRO A 128 -2.56 -2.45 -28.23
N ASN A 129 -1.85 -3.57 -28.42
CA ASN A 129 -2.23 -4.61 -29.37
C ASN A 129 -3.36 -5.48 -28.80
N TRP A 130 -4.49 -5.56 -29.49
CA TRP A 130 -5.57 -6.51 -29.18
C TRP A 130 -5.31 -7.84 -29.87
N PHE A 131 -5.11 -8.92 -29.10
CA PHE A 131 -5.06 -10.28 -29.63
C PHE A 131 -6.44 -10.94 -29.51
N LEU A 132 -6.93 -11.49 -30.63
CA LEU A 132 -8.18 -12.26 -30.67
C LEU A 132 -7.83 -13.73 -30.42
N TYR A 133 -7.98 -14.22 -29.19
CA TYR A 133 -7.86 -15.65 -28.88
C TYR A 133 -9.24 -16.30 -28.87
N ALA A 134 -9.46 -17.30 -29.71
CA ALA A 134 -10.67 -18.12 -29.70
C ALA A 134 -10.36 -19.47 -29.05
N PRO A 135 -10.92 -19.80 -27.88
CA PRO A 135 -10.83 -21.15 -27.35
C PRO A 135 -11.93 -22.00 -27.99
N THR A 136 -11.57 -23.07 -28.67
CA THR A 136 -12.50 -24.20 -28.86
C THR A 136 -11.85 -25.47 -28.37
N LEU A 137 -12.47 -26.04 -27.34
CA LEU A 137 -12.26 -27.42 -26.91
C LEU A 137 -12.80 -28.39 -27.98
N THR A 138 -12.10 -29.53 -28.07
CA THR A 138 -12.43 -30.81 -28.74
C THR A 138 -12.18 -30.94 -30.25
N ASP A 139 -11.02 -31.55 -30.53
CA ASP A 139 -10.72 -32.65 -31.45
C ASP A 139 -10.86 -32.53 -32.99
N THR A 140 -9.72 -32.87 -33.63
CA THR A 140 -9.41 -33.27 -35.01
C THR A 140 -9.70 -32.36 -36.22
N THR A 141 -8.61 -32.13 -36.97
CA THR A 141 -8.44 -31.69 -38.37
C THR A 141 -8.31 -30.19 -38.68
N ASP A 142 -7.11 -29.84 -39.14
CA ASP A 142 -6.68 -28.55 -39.67
C ASP A 142 -7.48 -28.14 -40.91
N SER A 143 -8.20 -27.03 -40.81
CA SER A 143 -8.22 -25.98 -41.85
C SER A 143 -9.15 -24.85 -41.43
N VAL A 144 -8.57 -23.69 -41.10
CA VAL A 144 -9.30 -22.42 -41.11
C VAL A 144 -8.61 -21.45 -42.06
N ALA A 145 -9.25 -21.28 -43.21
CA ALA A 145 -9.01 -20.20 -44.13
C ALA A 145 -9.56 -18.90 -43.53
N THR A 146 -8.83 -17.79 -43.66
CA THR A 146 -9.47 -16.46 -43.72
C THR A 146 -8.72 -15.53 -44.68
N THR A 147 -9.55 -14.86 -45.45
CA THR A 147 -9.28 -13.92 -46.55
C THR A 147 -8.89 -12.54 -46.06
N SER A 148 -8.00 -11.85 -46.77
CA SER A 148 -8.03 -10.39 -46.83
C SER A 148 -7.93 -9.90 -48.28
N ALA A 149 -8.82 -8.97 -48.59
CA ALA A 149 -8.90 -8.30 -49.87
C ALA A 149 -7.86 -7.18 -49.92
N SER A 150 -7.13 -7.07 -51.03
CA SER A 150 -6.64 -5.79 -51.51
C SER A 150 -7.03 -5.63 -52.97
N GLY A 151 -7.48 -4.42 -53.31
CA GLY A 151 -7.94 -4.08 -54.63
C GLY A 151 -6.80 -4.03 -55.66
N PHE A 152 -7.20 -4.36 -56.89
CA PHE A 152 -6.57 -4.11 -58.19
C PHE A 152 -5.27 -4.87 -58.55
N GLY A 153 -5.50 -6.04 -59.16
CA GLY A 153 -4.97 -6.32 -60.50
C GLY A 153 -3.82 -7.32 -60.59
N GLY A 154 -4.15 -8.56 -60.96
CA GLY A 154 -3.19 -9.54 -61.48
C GLY A 154 -3.03 -10.78 -60.62
N LEU A 155 -3.70 -11.85 -61.01
CA LEU A 155 -3.59 -13.19 -60.45
C LEU A 155 -2.23 -13.81 -60.81
N ASP A 156 -1.36 -14.00 -59.82
CA ASP A 156 -0.49 -15.19 -59.76
C ASP A 156 -0.18 -15.51 -58.29
N THR A 157 -0.87 -16.50 -57.74
CA THR A 157 -0.71 -16.96 -56.36
C THR A 157 0.39 -18.00 -56.27
N GLN A 158 1.53 -17.64 -55.67
CA GLN A 158 2.42 -18.61 -55.02
C GLN A 158 2.25 -18.55 -53.50
N THR A 159 1.91 -19.69 -52.91
CA THR A 159 1.82 -19.95 -51.48
C THR A 159 3.22 -19.96 -50.86
N ARG A 160 3.49 -19.21 -49.78
CA ARG A 160 4.69 -19.42 -48.92
C ARG A 160 4.36 -19.31 -47.44
N ARG A 161 5.03 -20.14 -46.64
CA ARG A 161 4.89 -20.26 -45.17
C ARG A 161 5.50 -19.05 -44.46
N LEU A 162 4.99 -18.74 -43.26
CA LEU A 162 5.59 -17.81 -42.29
C LEU A 162 6.92 -18.31 -41.66
N SER A 163 7.48 -19.41 -42.16
CA SER A 163 8.80 -19.94 -41.76
C SER A 163 9.98 -19.31 -42.50
N ASP A 164 9.75 -18.36 -43.40
CA ASP A 164 10.77 -17.90 -44.36
C ASP A 164 11.45 -16.56 -43.96
N SER A 165 11.51 -16.23 -42.66
CA SER A 165 12.37 -15.16 -42.16
C SER A 165 13.84 -15.56 -42.35
N ALA A 166 14.57 -14.84 -43.20
CA ALA A 166 15.98 -15.11 -43.44
C ALA A 166 16.86 -14.25 -42.52
N ILE A 167 17.65 -14.93 -41.69
CA ILE A 167 18.76 -14.33 -40.95
C ILE A 167 19.99 -14.48 -41.84
N MET A 168 20.60 -13.36 -42.25
CA MET A 168 21.91 -13.37 -42.89
C MET A 168 22.93 -12.83 -41.89
N CYS A 169 23.83 -13.70 -41.45
CA CYS A 169 24.99 -13.32 -40.66
C CYS A 169 26.23 -13.32 -41.56
N THR A 170 26.98 -12.23 -41.56
CA THR A 170 28.27 -12.16 -42.26
C THR A 170 29.37 -11.98 -41.23
N GLY A 171 30.21 -12.99 -41.05
CA GLY A 171 31.30 -12.95 -40.08
C GLY A 171 30.84 -13.05 -38.61
N THR A 172 31.80 -12.91 -37.69
CA THR A 172 31.65 -13.22 -36.26
C THR A 172 30.96 -12.14 -35.42
N ALA A 173 30.42 -11.06 -36.01
CA ALA A 173 29.94 -9.92 -35.21
C ALA A 173 28.75 -9.14 -35.79
N THR A 174 28.09 -9.59 -36.87
CA THR A 174 26.96 -8.83 -37.41
C THR A 174 25.96 -9.72 -38.12
N CYS A 175 24.72 -9.74 -37.62
CA CYS A 175 23.59 -10.39 -38.26
C CYS A 175 22.56 -9.34 -38.64
N THR A 176 22.08 -9.38 -39.88
CA THR A 176 20.98 -8.55 -40.34
C THR A 176 19.71 -9.39 -40.36
N PHE A 177 18.70 -8.93 -39.63
CA PHE A 177 17.35 -9.47 -39.71
C PHE A 177 16.55 -8.63 -40.70
N GLN A 178 15.91 -9.29 -41.66
CA GLN A 178 15.04 -8.63 -42.62
C GLN A 178 13.60 -9.11 -42.42
N ALA A 179 12.80 -8.29 -41.73
CA ALA A 179 11.36 -8.52 -41.64
C ALA A 179 10.68 -8.17 -42.98
N ASN A 180 9.53 -8.78 -43.25
CA ASN A 180 8.86 -8.83 -44.57
C ASN A 180 8.30 -7.48 -45.10
N GLN A 181 8.81 -6.34 -44.61
CA GLN A 181 8.51 -4.98 -45.05
C GLN A 181 9.78 -4.17 -45.44
N GLY A 182 10.95 -4.82 -45.54
CA GLY A 182 12.17 -4.16 -46.04
C GLY A 182 12.87 -3.24 -45.04
N ILE A 183 12.53 -3.34 -43.75
CA ILE A 183 13.20 -2.63 -42.67
C ILE A 183 14.26 -3.58 -42.08
N SER A 184 15.53 -3.15 -42.13
CA SER A 184 16.66 -3.86 -41.55
C SER A 184 16.95 -3.31 -40.15
N TYR A 185 17.09 -4.20 -39.18
CA TYR A 185 17.55 -3.86 -37.83
C TYR A 185 18.98 -4.36 -37.64
N LEU A 186 19.81 -3.53 -37.01
CA LEU A 186 21.14 -3.89 -36.54
C LEU A 186 21.02 -4.18 -35.04
N ILE A 187 21.40 -5.37 -34.61
CA ILE A 187 21.41 -5.76 -33.19
C ILE A 187 22.86 -6.09 -32.84
N GLU A 188 23.46 -5.33 -31.93
CA GLU A 188 24.74 -5.64 -31.30
C GLU A 188 24.47 -6.00 -29.82
N SER A 189 25.00 -7.12 -29.34
CA SER A 189 24.96 -7.52 -27.92
C SER A 189 26.29 -8.14 -27.50
N GLU A 190 26.80 -7.83 -26.31
CA GLU A 190 28.17 -8.16 -25.88
C GLU A 190 28.38 -9.59 -25.31
N GLU A 191 27.34 -10.39 -25.04
CA GLU A 191 27.52 -11.82 -24.75
C GLU A 191 26.42 -12.70 -25.37
N SER A 192 26.82 -13.56 -26.32
CA SER A 192 25.98 -14.64 -26.83
C SER A 192 26.55 -15.99 -26.36
N ARG A 193 25.78 -16.77 -25.60
CA ARG A 193 26.07 -18.21 -25.47
C ARG A 193 25.22 -19.00 -26.44
N THR A 194 25.86 -19.57 -27.46
CA THR A 194 25.24 -20.54 -28.37
C THR A 194 25.14 -21.89 -27.67
N ARG A 195 23.93 -22.43 -27.53
CA ARG A 195 23.78 -23.88 -27.28
C ARG A 195 24.13 -24.66 -28.54
N SER A 196 24.47 -25.94 -28.38
CA SER A 196 24.87 -26.86 -29.46
C SER A 196 23.83 -27.08 -30.57
N ASN A 197 22.62 -26.53 -30.42
CA ASN A 197 21.53 -26.55 -31.39
C ASN A 197 21.28 -25.19 -32.08
N GLY A 198 22.12 -24.17 -31.87
CA GLY A 198 22.01 -22.88 -32.55
C GLY A 198 20.90 -21.95 -32.05
N GLN A 199 20.25 -22.25 -30.91
CA GLN A 199 19.34 -21.30 -30.26
C GLN A 199 20.13 -20.25 -29.45
N LEU A 200 19.71 -19.00 -29.62
CA LEU A 200 20.17 -17.83 -28.84
C LEU A 200 19.22 -17.65 -27.64
N CYS A 201 19.77 -17.56 -26.42
CA CYS A 201 19.03 -17.13 -25.23
C CYS A 201 19.31 -15.64 -24.99
N LEU A 202 18.26 -14.81 -24.89
CA LEU A 202 18.35 -13.48 -24.31
C LEU A 202 17.95 -13.61 -22.83
N GLN A 203 18.85 -13.28 -21.91
CA GLN A 203 18.50 -13.11 -20.51
C GLN A 203 17.78 -11.77 -20.39
N SER A 204 16.53 -11.78 -19.91
CA SER A 204 15.93 -10.57 -19.33
C SER A 204 16.81 -10.17 -18.15
N ALA A 205 17.19 -8.91 -18.07
CA ALA A 205 17.74 -8.36 -16.84
C ALA A 205 16.67 -8.55 -15.75
N ALA A 206 16.85 -9.56 -14.90
CA ALA A 206 16.10 -9.66 -13.65
C ALA A 206 16.67 -8.57 -12.74
N PRO A 207 15.87 -7.57 -12.30
CA PRO A 207 16.31 -6.70 -11.23
C PRO A 207 16.39 -7.55 -9.96
N LEU A 208 17.62 -7.88 -9.57
CA LEU A 208 17.87 -8.63 -8.34
C LEU A 208 17.38 -7.79 -7.15
N LEU A 209 16.37 -8.31 -6.45
CA LEU A 209 16.06 -7.91 -5.09
C LEU A 209 17.24 -8.34 -4.24
N HIS A 210 18.10 -7.40 -3.88
CA HIS A 210 19.33 -7.71 -3.19
C HIS A 210 19.10 -7.82 -1.68
N VAL A 211 19.30 -9.02 -1.10
CA VAL A 211 19.82 -9.08 0.28
C VAL A 211 21.16 -8.42 0.32
N SER A 212 21.26 -7.45 1.21
CA SER A 212 22.55 -6.93 1.62
C SER A 212 23.10 -7.84 2.70
N MET A 213 23.80 -8.90 2.29
CA MET A 213 24.54 -9.76 3.23
C MET A 213 25.61 -8.90 3.91
N VAL A 214 25.56 -8.85 5.23
CA VAL A 214 26.52 -8.13 6.08
C VAL A 214 27.78 -8.97 6.25
N GLY A 215 27.63 -10.27 6.53
CA GLY A 215 28.74 -11.19 6.71
C GLY A 215 28.31 -12.64 6.71
N VAL A 216 29.27 -13.53 6.44
CA VAL A 216 29.15 -14.98 6.56
C VAL A 216 30.40 -15.50 7.27
N GLU A 217 30.21 -16.26 8.35
CA GLU A 217 31.27 -16.82 9.18
C GLU A 217 31.04 -18.31 9.45
N GLN A 218 32.14 -19.08 9.58
CA GLN A 218 32.09 -20.46 10.04
C GLN A 218 32.88 -20.64 11.34
N ARG A 219 32.21 -21.15 12.39
CA ARG A 219 32.83 -21.55 13.67
C ARG A 219 32.65 -23.03 13.92
N GLY A 220 33.67 -23.82 13.60
CA GLY A 220 33.60 -25.28 13.68
C GLY A 220 32.57 -25.84 12.70
N ARG A 221 31.46 -26.40 13.23
CA ARG A 221 30.33 -26.92 12.44
C ARG A 221 29.15 -25.96 12.36
N MET A 222 29.25 -24.77 12.95
CA MET A 222 28.24 -23.74 12.81
C MET A 222 28.61 -22.82 11.65
N LEU A 223 27.66 -22.61 10.74
CA LEU A 223 27.71 -21.57 9.73
C LEU A 223 26.73 -20.47 10.16
N THR A 224 27.18 -19.22 10.25
CA THR A 224 26.34 -18.06 10.58
C THR A 224 26.42 -17.03 9.48
N TRP A 225 25.32 -16.32 9.24
CA TRP A 225 25.29 -15.17 8.34
C TRP A 225 24.32 -14.12 8.83
N GLU A 226 24.51 -12.90 8.36
CA GLU A 226 23.69 -11.75 8.72
C GLU A 226 23.29 -11.01 7.46
N THR A 227 22.02 -10.61 7.41
CA THR A 227 21.41 -9.82 6.33
C THR A 227 21.03 -8.47 6.90
N SER A 228 21.23 -7.39 6.16
CA SER A 228 20.79 -6.03 6.54
C SER A 228 19.49 -5.63 5.85
N SER A 229 19.02 -6.47 4.92
CA SER A 229 17.70 -6.39 4.30
C SER A 229 17.38 -7.75 3.66
N GLU A 230 16.10 -8.15 3.70
CA GLU A 230 15.58 -9.37 3.03
C GLU A 230 14.40 -9.09 2.11
N THR A 231 14.29 -7.85 1.67
CA THR A 231 13.26 -7.48 0.71
C THR A 231 13.39 -8.33 -0.55
N GLY A 232 12.40 -9.18 -0.84
CA GLY A 232 12.38 -10.05 -2.02
C GLY A 232 13.08 -11.39 -1.88
N THR A 233 13.60 -11.70 -0.70
CA THR A 233 14.33 -12.94 -0.44
C THR A 233 13.38 -14.02 -0.01
N LEU A 234 13.45 -15.17 -0.67
CA LEU A 234 12.75 -16.37 -0.26
C LEU A 234 13.48 -17.11 0.85
N GLY A 235 14.80 -17.15 0.77
CA GLY A 235 15.62 -17.87 1.73
C GLY A 235 17.04 -18.13 1.27
N PHE A 236 17.70 -19.07 1.92
CA PHE A 236 19.12 -19.36 1.77
C PHE A 236 19.38 -20.85 1.57
N ILE A 237 20.24 -21.20 0.62
CA ILE A 237 20.73 -22.57 0.42
C ILE A 237 22.20 -22.61 0.81
N VAL A 238 22.58 -23.53 1.68
CA VAL A 238 23.98 -23.81 1.99
C VAL A 238 24.51 -24.83 0.99
N GLU A 239 25.59 -24.49 0.29
CA GLU A 239 26.24 -25.38 -0.66
C GLU A 239 27.68 -25.71 -0.21
N HIS A 240 28.11 -26.93 -0.52
CA HIS A 240 29.44 -27.46 -0.22
C HIS A 240 30.11 -27.94 -1.52
N ASP A 241 31.39 -27.66 -1.66
CA ASP A 241 32.22 -28.20 -2.74
C ASP A 241 33.10 -29.34 -2.22
N ASP A 242 32.87 -30.54 -2.74
CA ASP A 242 33.63 -31.76 -2.44
C ASP A 242 34.79 -32.01 -3.41
N GLY A 243 35.08 -31.05 -4.29
CA GLY A 243 36.06 -31.15 -5.38
C GLY A 243 35.45 -31.51 -6.73
N THR A 244 34.14 -31.74 -6.80
CA THR A 244 33.39 -31.92 -8.06
C THR A 244 32.52 -30.71 -8.44
N GLY A 245 32.50 -29.68 -7.59
CA GLY A 245 31.68 -28.48 -7.72
C GLY A 245 30.72 -28.33 -6.53
N PHE A 246 30.12 -27.15 -6.40
CA PHE A 246 29.18 -26.85 -5.33
C PHE A 246 27.85 -27.60 -5.51
N ALA A 247 27.42 -28.28 -4.45
CA ALA A 247 26.12 -28.94 -4.34
C ALA A 247 25.42 -28.54 -3.02
N PRO A 248 24.08 -28.48 -3.00
CA PRO A 248 23.32 -28.14 -1.80
C PRO A 248 23.49 -29.20 -0.70
N VAL A 249 23.78 -28.74 0.52
CA VAL A 249 23.82 -29.55 1.75
C VAL A 249 22.72 -29.16 2.74
N SER A 250 21.93 -28.15 2.40
CA SER A 250 20.66 -27.83 3.03
C SER A 250 19.54 -27.84 1.99
N GLU A 251 18.30 -27.96 2.45
CA GLU A 251 17.15 -27.44 1.69
C GLU A 251 17.21 -25.89 1.66
N LEU A 252 16.28 -25.24 0.96
CA LEU A 252 16.12 -23.80 1.09
C LEU A 252 15.68 -23.49 2.53
N LEU A 253 16.49 -22.73 3.24
CA LEU A 253 16.26 -22.27 4.60
C LEU A 253 15.44 -20.97 4.50
N PRO A 254 14.23 -20.90 5.07
CA PRO A 254 13.36 -19.75 4.85
C PRO A 254 13.99 -18.47 5.37
N ALA A 255 13.85 -17.38 4.62
CA ALA A 255 14.14 -16.04 5.11
C ALA A 255 13.14 -15.67 6.22
N LEU A 256 13.49 -14.68 7.02
CA LEU A 256 12.61 -14.15 8.06
C LEU A 256 11.42 -13.40 7.44
N SER A 257 11.52 -13.01 6.17
CA SER A 257 10.58 -12.09 5.50
C SER A 257 10.50 -10.75 6.24
N GLU A 258 11.59 -10.38 6.88
CA GLU A 258 11.75 -9.16 7.66
C GLU A 258 12.52 -8.17 6.80
N PRO A 259 11.93 -7.06 6.34
CA PRO A 259 12.61 -6.23 5.35
C PRO A 259 13.93 -5.66 5.88
N GLY A 260 14.06 -5.45 7.19
CA GLY A 260 15.31 -5.05 7.85
C GLY A 260 16.36 -6.14 7.99
N GLY A 261 16.07 -7.39 7.60
CA GLY A 261 16.97 -8.53 7.70
C GLY A 261 17.08 -9.13 9.10
N GLY A 262 18.06 -10.02 9.28
CA GLY A 262 18.34 -10.67 10.55
C GLY A 262 19.61 -11.52 10.55
N VAL A 263 19.77 -12.28 11.62
CA VAL A 263 20.90 -13.18 11.85
C VAL A 263 20.43 -14.62 11.72
N TYR A 264 21.27 -15.44 11.12
CA TYR A 264 21.00 -16.82 10.80
C TYR A 264 22.11 -17.73 11.28
N ALA A 265 21.73 -18.95 11.65
CA ALA A 265 22.66 -19.98 12.05
C ALA A 265 22.21 -21.36 11.52
N PHE A 266 23.14 -22.10 10.93
CA PHE A 266 22.93 -23.44 10.40
C PHE A 266 24.00 -24.41 10.91
N HIS A 267 23.57 -25.56 11.44
CA HIS A 267 24.44 -26.60 11.93
C HIS A 267 24.78 -27.61 10.80
N LEU A 268 26.02 -27.54 10.32
CA LEU A 268 26.49 -28.33 9.17
C LEU A 268 26.45 -29.85 9.44
N PRO A 269 26.07 -30.67 8.44
CA PRO A 269 26.21 -32.13 8.50
C PRO A 269 27.63 -32.61 8.84
N VAL A 270 27.74 -33.82 9.39
CA VAL A 270 29.04 -34.42 9.76
C VAL A 270 29.81 -34.83 8.50
N GLY A 271 31.13 -34.61 8.48
CA GLY A 271 32.01 -35.16 7.45
C GLY A 271 32.18 -34.30 6.19
N LEU A 272 31.63 -33.08 6.17
CA LEU A 272 31.89 -32.13 5.10
C LEU A 272 33.34 -31.62 5.16
N THR A 273 34.08 -31.76 4.07
CA THR A 273 35.46 -31.27 3.89
C THR A 273 35.55 -30.53 2.58
N GLY A 274 35.89 -29.23 2.58
CA GLY A 274 35.94 -28.41 1.36
C GLY A 274 35.39 -27.01 1.58
N ALA A 275 35.19 -26.26 0.49
CA ALA A 275 34.65 -24.90 0.55
C ALA A 275 33.13 -24.91 0.80
N LEU A 276 32.64 -23.89 1.50
CA LEU A 276 31.20 -23.66 1.74
C LEU A 276 30.81 -22.29 1.22
N ARG A 277 29.55 -22.16 0.83
CA ARG A 277 28.93 -20.88 0.48
C ARG A 277 27.46 -20.85 0.86
N VAL A 278 26.96 -19.65 1.11
CA VAL A 278 25.53 -19.37 1.27
C VAL A 278 25.03 -18.82 -0.05
N VAL A 279 23.93 -19.37 -0.55
CA VAL A 279 23.27 -18.91 -1.76
C VAL A 279 21.91 -18.37 -1.38
N GLU A 280 21.75 -17.06 -1.45
CA GLU A 280 20.44 -16.42 -1.37
C GLU A 280 19.63 -16.77 -2.61
N LEU A 281 18.34 -17.02 -2.39
CA LEU A 281 17.34 -17.18 -3.43
C LEU A 281 16.30 -16.09 -3.30
N ASP A 282 16.08 -15.35 -4.39
CA ASP A 282 15.01 -14.35 -4.44
C ASP A 282 13.72 -14.93 -5.04
N VAL A 283 12.63 -14.15 -4.93
CA VAL A 283 11.29 -14.48 -5.47
C VAL A 283 11.26 -14.67 -6.99
N SER A 284 12.24 -14.14 -7.73
CA SER A 284 12.36 -14.31 -9.18
C SER A 284 13.10 -15.61 -9.55
N GLY A 285 13.64 -16.28 -8.54
CA GLY A 285 14.48 -17.46 -8.63
C GLY A 285 15.93 -17.19 -9.01
N ALA A 286 16.35 -15.94 -8.93
CA ALA A 286 17.74 -15.58 -9.10
C ALA A 286 18.54 -15.93 -7.84
N ARG A 287 19.83 -16.21 -8.06
CA ARG A 287 20.74 -16.74 -7.03
C ARG A 287 21.87 -15.75 -6.80
N ALA A 288 21.99 -15.24 -5.56
CA ALA A 288 23.16 -14.48 -5.14
C ALA A 288 24.04 -15.36 -4.25
N THR A 289 25.31 -15.50 -4.62
CA THR A 289 26.25 -16.40 -3.96
C THR A 289 27.20 -15.61 -3.07
N TYR A 290 27.39 -16.09 -1.84
CA TYR A 290 28.23 -15.46 -0.84
C TYR A 290 29.18 -16.51 -0.25
N GLU A 291 30.48 -16.32 -0.49
CA GLU A 291 31.53 -17.21 -0.01
C GLU A 291 31.96 -16.84 1.43
N LEU A 292 32.60 -17.79 2.11
CA LEU A 292 33.17 -17.58 3.44
C LEU A 292 34.27 -16.50 3.40
N GLY A 293 34.02 -15.36 4.05
CA GLY A 293 34.97 -14.24 4.10
C GLY A 293 34.41 -12.91 4.59
N GLY A 294 33.23 -12.90 5.23
CA GLY A 294 32.61 -11.68 5.76
C GLY A 294 33.24 -11.21 7.09
N GLU A 295 32.80 -10.04 7.56
CA GLU A 295 33.12 -9.56 8.92
C GLU A 295 32.52 -10.52 9.98
N ALA A 296 33.02 -10.43 11.22
CA ALA A 296 32.51 -11.24 12.32
C ALA A 296 31.01 -11.00 12.51
N VAL A 297 30.21 -12.08 12.52
CA VAL A 297 28.75 -12.03 12.68
C VAL A 297 28.38 -12.20 14.16
N SER A 298 27.28 -11.59 14.61
CA SER A 298 26.80 -11.73 15.99
C SER A 298 26.62 -13.21 16.40
N ASP A 299 26.98 -13.53 17.66
CA ASP A 299 26.87 -14.87 18.26
C ASP A 299 25.50 -15.16 18.88
N ASP A 300 24.50 -14.29 18.70
CA ASP A 300 23.26 -14.26 19.48
C ASP A 300 22.28 -15.43 19.22
N LEU A 301 22.68 -16.48 18.48
CA LEU A 301 21.85 -17.65 18.21
C LEU A 301 22.57 -18.99 18.43
N SER A 302 21.95 -19.87 19.22
CA SER A 302 22.38 -21.26 19.39
C SER A 302 21.48 -22.22 18.61
N VAL A 303 22.07 -23.06 17.76
CA VAL A 303 21.35 -24.08 16.98
C VAL A 303 21.47 -25.44 17.66
N SER A 304 20.37 -26.19 17.76
CA SER A 304 20.33 -27.55 18.31
C SER A 304 20.59 -28.60 17.22
N THR A 305 21.16 -29.76 17.55
CA THR A 305 21.25 -30.88 16.61
C THR A 305 19.88 -31.45 16.21
N ALA A 306 18.82 -31.14 16.96
CA ALA A 306 17.44 -31.54 16.65
C ALA A 306 16.75 -30.59 15.65
N ALA A 307 17.18 -29.34 15.58
CA ALA A 307 16.67 -28.32 14.66
C ALA A 307 17.89 -27.61 14.06
N PRO A 308 18.40 -28.05 12.89
CA PRO A 308 19.71 -27.66 12.37
C PRO A 308 19.76 -26.23 11.81
N PHE A 309 18.68 -25.45 11.95
CA PHE A 309 18.57 -24.08 11.47
C PHE A 309 17.88 -23.21 12.52
N ALA A 310 18.37 -22.00 12.69
CA ALA A 310 17.73 -20.94 13.48
C ALA A 310 17.92 -19.59 12.77
N SER A 311 16.96 -18.70 12.95
CA SER A 311 16.99 -17.33 12.46
C SER A 311 16.37 -16.39 13.49
N LEU A 312 16.80 -15.13 13.50
CA LEU A 312 16.27 -14.08 14.36
C LEU A 312 16.31 -12.75 13.62
N PRO A 313 15.21 -11.97 13.58
CA PRO A 313 15.24 -10.62 13.03
C PRO A 313 16.21 -9.73 13.79
N HIS A 314 16.72 -8.71 13.11
CA HIS A 314 17.41 -7.63 13.80
C HIS A 314 16.53 -7.04 14.88
N THR A 315 17.14 -6.68 16.01
CA THR A 315 16.42 -5.96 17.05
C THR A 315 16.14 -4.56 16.52
N ALA A 316 14.94 -4.32 16.00
CA ALA A 316 14.51 -2.99 15.60
C ALA A 316 14.73 -2.04 16.78
N PRO A 317 15.37 -0.86 16.59
CA PRO A 317 15.39 0.16 17.62
C PRO A 317 13.93 0.50 17.94
N ILE A 318 13.51 0.12 19.15
CA ILE A 318 12.16 0.27 19.65
C ILE A 318 11.84 1.77 19.73
N VAL A 319 11.27 2.33 18.67
CA VAL A 319 10.54 3.60 18.75
C VAL A 319 9.11 3.25 19.13
N VAL A 320 8.91 2.74 20.35
CA VAL A 320 7.57 2.64 20.92
C VAL A 320 7.09 4.06 21.13
N ARG A 321 5.99 4.39 20.45
CA ARG A 321 5.25 5.64 20.64
C ARG A 321 5.05 5.88 22.14
N ALA A 322 5.40 7.07 22.60
CA ALA A 322 4.96 7.52 23.91
C ALA A 322 3.42 7.63 23.87
N LYS A 323 2.75 6.98 24.84
CA LYS A 323 1.28 6.93 24.98
C LYS A 323 0.63 8.27 24.58
N ASP A 324 -0.31 8.17 23.65
CA ASP A 324 -0.88 9.24 22.84
C ASP A 324 -1.33 10.48 23.62
N ALA A 325 -1.28 11.63 22.94
CA ALA A 325 -2.05 12.83 23.29
C ALA A 325 -3.58 12.64 23.07
N ASP A 326 -4.01 11.46 22.60
CA ASP A 326 -5.40 11.10 22.29
C ASP A 326 -6.21 10.65 23.54
N ASP A 327 -5.64 10.82 24.73
CA ASP A 327 -6.33 10.64 26.02
C ASP A 327 -7.05 11.94 26.49
N GLU A 328 -7.01 13.02 25.71
CA GLU A 328 -7.76 14.23 26.04
C GLU A 328 -9.27 14.05 25.80
N PRO A 329 -10.13 14.55 26.71
CA PRO A 329 -11.57 14.45 26.53
C PRO A 329 -12.08 15.24 25.31
N GLY A 330 -13.03 14.67 24.57
CA GLY A 330 -13.57 15.23 23.33
C GLY A 330 -15.07 15.45 23.32
N ASP A 331 -15.58 16.11 22.27
CA ASP A 331 -17.02 16.33 22.06
C ASP A 331 -17.74 15.04 21.61
N VAL A 332 -16.97 14.05 21.14
CA VAL A 332 -17.43 12.73 20.72
C VAL A 332 -16.57 11.67 21.40
N ALA A 333 -17.16 10.53 21.78
CA ALA A 333 -16.40 9.38 22.24
C ALA A 333 -16.27 8.35 21.12
N ARG A 334 -15.04 8.01 20.73
CA ARG A 334 -14.74 6.93 19.79
C ARG A 334 -14.58 5.61 20.56
N VAL A 335 -15.33 4.60 20.16
CA VAL A 335 -15.33 3.26 20.74
C VAL A 335 -14.77 2.29 19.69
N LEU A 336 -13.67 1.61 20.03
CA LEU A 336 -13.01 0.63 19.16
C LEU A 336 -13.36 -0.78 19.59
N VAL A 337 -13.96 -1.57 18.70
CA VAL A 337 -14.45 -2.93 19.01
C VAL A 337 -13.71 -3.95 18.16
N PRO A 338 -13.02 -4.94 18.75
CA PRO A 338 -12.16 -5.88 18.03
C PRO A 338 -12.87 -7.12 17.48
N SER A 339 -14.14 -7.34 17.81
CA SER A 339 -14.84 -8.58 17.46
C SER A 339 -16.35 -8.38 17.36
N GLU A 340 -17.01 -9.25 16.60
CA GLU A 340 -18.47 -9.34 16.52
C GLU A 340 -19.06 -9.71 17.89
N GLY A 341 -20.18 -9.08 18.26
CA GLY A 341 -20.96 -9.44 19.44
C GLY A 341 -21.54 -8.25 20.19
N LEU A 342 -22.18 -8.51 21.33
CA LEU A 342 -22.76 -7.45 22.17
C LEU A 342 -21.69 -6.77 23.02
N VAL A 343 -21.54 -5.47 22.84
CA VAL A 343 -20.52 -4.63 23.47
C VAL A 343 -21.13 -3.78 24.56
N LEU A 344 -20.62 -3.89 25.78
CA LEU A 344 -20.97 -3.01 26.90
C LEU A 344 -19.95 -1.87 26.98
N VAL A 345 -20.41 -0.64 26.71
CA VAL A 345 -19.61 0.57 26.92
C VAL A 345 -20.00 1.18 28.26
N SER A 346 -19.05 1.24 29.19
CA SER A 346 -19.35 1.73 30.55
C SER A 346 -19.62 3.24 30.58
N SER A 347 -20.53 3.66 31.46
CA SER A 347 -20.82 5.09 31.69
C SER A 347 -19.59 5.87 32.18
N VAL A 348 -18.67 5.20 32.89
CA VAL A 348 -17.41 5.81 33.37
C VAL A 348 -16.49 6.11 32.19
N ALA A 349 -16.26 5.13 31.32
CA ALA A 349 -15.41 5.32 30.14
C ALA A 349 -15.96 6.40 29.21
N LEU A 350 -17.29 6.46 29.02
CA LEU A 350 -17.93 7.53 28.26
C LEU A 350 -17.76 8.90 28.93
N ALA A 351 -17.90 8.98 30.25
CA ALA A 351 -17.73 10.23 30.99
C ALA A 351 -16.30 10.76 30.89
N ASP A 352 -15.31 9.87 31.02
CA ASP A 352 -13.89 10.21 30.88
C ASP A 352 -13.57 10.67 29.45
N ALA A 353 -14.00 9.92 28.43
CA ALA A 353 -13.77 10.25 27.03
C ALA A 353 -14.46 11.55 26.59
N LEU A 354 -15.66 11.84 27.11
CA LEU A 354 -16.41 13.06 26.77
C LEU A 354 -16.06 14.26 27.66
N GLY A 355 -15.32 14.05 28.75
CA GLY A 355 -14.95 15.11 29.68
C GLY A 355 -16.14 15.68 30.48
N VAL A 356 -17.20 14.88 30.62
CA VAL A 356 -18.43 15.26 31.35
C VAL A 356 -18.58 14.46 32.63
N SER A 357 -19.46 14.89 33.53
CA SER A 357 -19.72 14.12 34.76
C SER A 357 -20.40 12.77 34.45
N LEU A 358 -20.10 11.74 35.26
CA LEU A 358 -20.82 10.45 35.21
C LEU A 358 -22.34 10.62 35.31
N GLY A 359 -22.81 11.60 36.08
CA GLY A 359 -24.24 11.92 36.21
C GLY A 359 -24.86 12.43 34.90
N ALA A 360 -24.10 13.18 34.09
CA ALA A 360 -24.55 13.67 32.79
C ALA A 360 -24.73 12.51 31.80
N VAL A 361 -23.74 11.60 31.70
CA VAL A 361 -23.83 10.39 30.86
C VAL A 361 -24.99 9.50 31.33
N THR A 362 -25.10 9.25 32.62
CA THR A 362 -26.17 8.41 33.18
C THR A 362 -27.55 9.01 32.91
N SER A 363 -27.67 10.34 33.02
CA SER A 363 -28.90 11.06 32.66
C SER A 363 -29.21 10.87 31.19
N ALA A 364 -28.24 11.10 30.29
CA ALA A 364 -28.43 10.98 28.84
C ALA A 364 -28.84 9.56 28.42
N ILE A 365 -28.24 8.53 29.01
CA ILE A 365 -28.65 7.12 28.78
C ILE A 365 -30.12 6.91 29.21
N THR A 366 -30.50 7.47 30.37
CA THR A 366 -31.85 7.31 30.94
C THR A 366 -32.91 8.11 30.17
N THR A 367 -32.56 9.26 29.62
CA THR A 367 -33.46 10.13 28.84
C THR A 367 -33.49 9.80 27.36
N GLY A 368 -32.53 9.01 26.85
CA GLY A 368 -32.39 8.74 25.40
C GLY A 368 -31.70 9.88 24.65
N GLU A 369 -30.92 10.70 25.35
CA GLU A 369 -30.15 11.83 24.81
C GLU A 369 -28.74 11.41 24.36
N LEU A 370 -28.55 10.14 24.01
CA LEU A 370 -27.30 9.56 23.52
C LEU A 370 -27.53 8.93 22.15
N THR A 371 -26.59 9.10 21.23
CA THR A 371 -26.55 8.40 19.95
C THR A 371 -25.28 7.57 19.81
N ILE A 372 -25.39 6.44 19.12
CA ILE A 372 -24.25 5.63 18.66
C ILE A 372 -24.35 5.57 17.15
N SER A 373 -23.23 5.75 16.45
CA SER A 373 -23.14 5.56 15.01
C SER A 373 -21.91 4.75 14.64
N GLY A 374 -22.01 3.93 13.60
CA GLY A 374 -20.91 3.15 13.02
C GLY A 374 -21.20 2.87 11.55
N ALA A 375 -20.15 2.85 10.72
CA ALA A 375 -20.28 2.69 9.26
C ALA A 375 -21.33 3.63 8.62
N GLY A 376 -21.28 4.92 8.96
CA GLY A 376 -22.23 5.93 8.48
C GLY A 376 -23.68 5.79 8.94
N ALA A 377 -24.02 4.80 9.77
CA ALA A 377 -25.40 4.51 10.19
C ALA A 377 -25.60 4.68 11.71
N ALA A 378 -26.83 5.01 12.12
CA ALA A 378 -27.21 4.98 13.53
C ALA A 378 -27.27 3.53 14.01
N VAL A 379 -26.69 3.27 15.19
CA VAL A 379 -26.62 1.95 15.81
C VAL A 379 -27.56 1.92 17.01
N PRO A 380 -28.52 0.98 17.05
CA PRO A 380 -29.42 0.86 18.18
C PRO A 380 -28.70 0.33 19.42
N TYR A 381 -29.18 0.73 20.60
CA TYR A 381 -28.62 0.29 21.87
C TYR A 381 -29.69 0.00 22.92
N GLU A 382 -29.34 -0.82 23.89
CA GLU A 382 -30.10 -1.07 25.12
C GLU A 382 -29.44 -0.32 26.30
N ARG A 383 -30.28 0.12 27.24
CA ARG A 383 -29.82 0.71 28.50
C ARG A 383 -29.37 -0.41 29.42
N HIS A 384 -28.15 -0.32 29.93
CA HIS A 384 -27.59 -1.29 30.86
C HIS A 384 -27.26 -0.59 32.19
N PRO A 385 -27.37 -1.24 33.37
CA PRO A 385 -27.02 -0.62 34.65
C PRO A 385 -25.60 -0.06 34.71
N GLY A 386 -24.67 -0.63 33.93
CA GLY A 386 -23.29 -0.17 33.81
C GLY A 386 -23.00 0.80 32.66
N GLY A 387 -23.95 1.08 31.76
CA GLY A 387 -23.71 1.89 30.55
C GLY A 387 -24.70 1.64 29.41
N VAL A 388 -24.18 1.53 28.19
CA VAL A 388 -24.95 1.20 26.99
C VAL A 388 -24.47 -0.10 26.38
N LEU A 389 -25.41 -0.90 25.90
CA LEU A 389 -25.14 -2.17 25.24
C LEU A 389 -25.60 -2.10 23.78
N PHE A 390 -24.72 -2.37 22.83
CA PHE A 390 -25.09 -2.44 21.41
C PHE A 390 -24.42 -3.65 20.76
N TYR A 391 -24.93 -4.08 19.61
CA TYR A 391 -24.31 -5.16 18.84
C TYR A 391 -23.31 -4.57 17.86
N ALA A 392 -22.09 -5.09 17.88
CA ALA A 392 -21.05 -4.77 16.93
C ALA A 392 -20.88 -5.90 15.94
N ASP A 393 -20.71 -5.55 14.66
CA ASP A 393 -20.33 -6.50 13.61
C ASP A 393 -18.83 -6.85 13.69
N ALA A 394 -18.43 -7.94 13.03
CA ALA A 394 -17.03 -8.29 12.86
C ALA A 394 -16.27 -7.15 12.17
N PRO A 395 -15.01 -6.84 12.57
CA PRO A 395 -14.13 -6.00 11.76
C PRO A 395 -14.02 -6.59 10.35
N ASP A 396 -14.24 -5.76 9.32
CA ASP A 396 -14.18 -6.16 7.91
C ASP A 396 -13.40 -5.09 7.15
N HIS A 397 -12.09 -5.03 7.40
CA HIS A 397 -11.22 -4.09 6.68
C HIS A 397 -9.75 -4.48 6.77
N VAL A 398 -9.06 -4.55 5.64
CA VAL A 398 -7.61 -4.84 5.59
C VAL A 398 -6.75 -3.78 6.28
N PHE A 399 -7.32 -2.59 6.51
CA PHE A 399 -6.64 -1.46 7.16
C PHE A 399 -7.01 -1.27 8.64
N SER A 400 -7.91 -2.06 9.23
CA SER A 400 -8.23 -1.97 10.66
C SER A 400 -8.74 -3.30 11.22
N ASP A 401 -8.20 -3.69 12.37
CA ASP A 401 -8.62 -4.86 13.13
C ASP A 401 -9.72 -4.55 14.16
N VAL A 402 -10.32 -3.35 14.07
CA VAL A 402 -11.42 -2.89 14.93
C VAL A 402 -12.52 -2.24 14.11
N ARG A 403 -13.75 -2.36 14.59
CA ARG A 403 -14.86 -1.49 14.20
C ARG A 403 -14.85 -0.21 15.01
N HIS A 404 -15.09 0.90 14.32
CA HIS A 404 -15.16 2.23 14.89
C HIS A 404 -16.62 2.63 15.11
N TYR A 405 -16.94 3.02 16.34
CA TYR A 405 -18.24 3.60 16.67
C TYR A 405 -18.02 4.96 17.32
N LEU A 406 -18.91 5.90 17.03
CA LEU A 406 -18.93 7.24 17.62
C LEU A 406 -20.14 7.38 18.53
N VAL A 407 -19.92 7.88 19.74
CA VAL A 407 -20.94 8.14 20.74
C VAL A 407 -21.04 9.63 21.01
N ARG A 408 -22.25 10.18 20.92
CA ARG A 408 -22.54 11.61 21.15
C ARG A 408 -23.67 11.79 22.17
N LEU A 409 -23.66 12.94 22.84
CA LEU A 409 -24.73 13.37 23.76
C LEU A 409 -25.62 14.44 23.10
N ASP A 410 -26.14 14.13 21.92
CA ASP A 410 -26.95 15.01 21.06
C ASP A 410 -28.43 14.57 20.94
N GLY A 411 -28.74 13.37 21.44
CA GLY A 411 -30.07 12.78 21.43
C GLY A 411 -30.54 12.24 20.08
N GLY A 412 -31.62 11.45 20.12
CA GLY A 412 -32.14 10.74 18.94
C GLY A 412 -31.65 9.31 18.79
N GLY A 413 -31.15 8.69 19.87
CA GLY A 413 -30.79 7.27 19.89
C GLY A 413 -31.99 6.36 19.66
N SER A 414 -31.78 5.25 18.95
CA SER A 414 -32.78 4.20 18.74
C SER A 414 -32.55 3.02 19.68
N ALA A 415 -33.64 2.46 20.21
CA ALA A 415 -33.59 1.16 20.87
C ALA A 415 -33.55 0.02 19.84
N PHE A 416 -33.14 -1.18 20.25
CA PHE A 416 -33.33 -2.38 19.44
C PHE A 416 -34.81 -2.53 19.03
N ALA A 417 -35.05 -2.85 17.77
CA ALA A 417 -36.35 -3.33 17.35
C ALA A 417 -36.57 -4.76 17.87
N THR A 418 -37.83 -5.18 18.00
CA THR A 418 -38.18 -6.55 18.37
C THR A 418 -38.86 -7.28 17.21
N GLU A 419 -38.71 -8.60 17.19
CA GLU A 419 -39.35 -9.48 16.21
C GLU A 419 -39.93 -10.71 16.91
N ASP A 420 -41.18 -11.07 16.58
CA ASP A 420 -41.81 -12.27 17.12
C ASP A 420 -41.19 -13.53 16.51
N ALA A 421 -40.57 -14.35 17.36
CA ALA A 421 -39.95 -15.61 17.01
C ALA A 421 -40.65 -16.79 17.70
N THR A 422 -41.93 -16.63 18.06
CA THR A 422 -42.76 -17.72 18.62
C THR A 422 -42.63 -18.96 17.72
N PRO A 423 -42.25 -20.13 18.27
CA PRO A 423 -42.15 -21.36 17.50
C PRO A 423 -43.56 -21.88 17.18
N ASP A 424 -44.13 -21.48 16.03
CA ASP A 424 -45.30 -22.13 15.44
C ASP A 424 -44.87 -23.01 14.27
N GLY A 425 -45.57 -24.15 14.12
CA GLY A 425 -45.32 -25.23 13.16
C GLY A 425 -44.17 -25.02 12.16
N GLY A 426 -43.02 -25.64 12.45
CA GLY A 426 -41.84 -25.70 11.58
C GLY A 426 -41.06 -26.99 11.83
N ALA A 427 -40.15 -27.35 10.92
CA ALA A 427 -39.25 -28.48 11.15
C ALA A 427 -38.24 -28.12 12.26
N ALA A 428 -37.89 -29.10 13.10
CA ALA A 428 -36.80 -28.93 14.05
C ALA A 428 -35.47 -28.79 13.30
N LEU A 429 -34.69 -27.79 13.66
CA LEU A 429 -33.32 -27.59 13.18
C LEU A 429 -32.39 -27.93 14.34
N ASP A 430 -31.96 -29.19 14.37
CA ASP A 430 -31.12 -29.72 15.45
C ASP A 430 -29.63 -29.47 15.20
N THR A 431 -29.27 -29.02 13.99
CA THR A 431 -27.88 -28.84 13.54
C THR A 431 -27.65 -27.50 12.87
N TYR A 432 -26.41 -27.03 12.94
CA TYR A 432 -25.90 -25.89 12.19
C TYR A 432 -24.47 -26.16 11.75
N VAL A 433 -23.96 -25.35 10.83
CA VAL A 433 -22.54 -25.39 10.46
C VAL A 433 -21.80 -24.41 11.37
N ARG A 434 -20.98 -24.95 12.27
CA ARG A 434 -20.08 -24.16 13.10
C ARG A 434 -18.85 -23.80 12.28
N SER A 435 -18.61 -22.51 12.11
CA SER A 435 -17.39 -22.00 11.48
C SER A 435 -16.35 -21.68 12.55
N ILE A 436 -15.16 -22.24 12.41
CA ILE A 436 -13.97 -21.93 13.22
C ILE A 436 -12.93 -21.37 12.26
N HIS A 437 -12.54 -20.12 12.50
CA HIS A 437 -11.53 -19.43 11.74
C HIS A 437 -10.22 -19.38 12.54
N LEU A 438 -9.11 -19.80 11.92
CA LEU A 438 -7.78 -19.79 12.51
C LEU A 438 -6.83 -19.02 11.58
N GLU A 439 -6.20 -17.99 12.11
CA GLU A 439 -5.25 -17.14 11.39
C GLU A 439 -4.26 -16.53 12.38
N GLN A 440 -3.05 -16.23 11.92
CA GLN A 440 -2.14 -15.32 12.62
C GLN A 440 -1.51 -14.39 11.60
N GLU A 441 -1.34 -13.13 11.95
CA GLU A 441 -0.78 -12.13 11.05
C GLU A 441 0.70 -11.92 11.36
N VAL A 442 1.57 -12.73 10.73
CA VAL A 442 2.99 -12.81 11.11
C VAL A 442 3.87 -11.94 10.23
N PHE A 443 3.73 -12.06 8.91
CA PHE A 443 4.58 -11.31 7.96
C PHE A 443 3.79 -10.84 6.74
N ALA A 444 4.26 -9.77 6.10
CA ALA A 444 3.63 -9.21 4.91
C ALA A 444 4.24 -9.78 3.61
N GLY A 445 3.43 -10.43 2.78
CA GLY A 445 3.79 -10.97 1.47
C GLY A 445 3.86 -9.91 0.37
N MET A 446 4.58 -8.81 0.61
CA MET A 446 4.63 -7.61 -0.26
C MET A 446 5.06 -7.88 -1.71
N VAL A 447 5.62 -9.06 -2.00
CA VAL A 447 6.14 -9.40 -3.32
C VAL A 447 5.21 -10.31 -4.11
N VAL A 448 4.41 -11.13 -3.44
CA VAL A 448 3.50 -12.09 -4.07
C VAL A 448 2.08 -11.56 -4.18
N VAL A 449 1.71 -10.62 -3.30
CA VAL A 449 0.39 -10.01 -3.33
C VAL A 449 0.32 -8.99 -4.46
N GLU A 450 -0.69 -9.12 -5.30
CA GLU A 450 -0.89 -8.25 -6.46
C GLU A 450 -1.82 -7.08 -6.16
N ASP A 451 -2.85 -7.31 -5.35
CA ASP A 451 -3.82 -6.27 -5.01
C ASP A 451 -3.34 -5.50 -3.78
N PRO A 452 -2.96 -4.22 -3.90
CA PRO A 452 -2.57 -3.39 -2.75
C PRO A 452 -3.69 -3.18 -1.73
N ARG A 453 -4.92 -3.59 -2.04
CA ARG A 453 -6.10 -3.50 -1.17
C ARG A 453 -6.56 -4.86 -0.62
N SER A 454 -5.89 -5.96 -0.95
CA SER A 454 -6.19 -7.26 -0.33
C SER A 454 -5.41 -7.41 0.98
N ASP A 455 -5.68 -8.48 1.72
CA ASP A 455 -4.81 -8.82 2.83
C ASP A 455 -3.40 -9.11 2.32
N LEU A 456 -2.43 -8.47 2.97
CA LEU A 456 -1.01 -8.59 2.70
C LEU A 456 -0.33 -9.52 3.69
N TRP A 457 -0.98 -9.80 4.82
CA TRP A 457 -0.41 -10.54 5.92
C TRP A 457 -0.66 -12.03 5.73
N PHE A 458 0.27 -12.83 6.24
CA PHE A 458 0.24 -14.28 6.17
C PHE A 458 0.69 -14.87 7.50
N TRP A 459 0.18 -16.05 7.80
CA TRP A 459 0.53 -16.80 8.99
C TRP A 459 1.91 -17.43 8.93
N GLN A 460 2.20 -18.21 7.89
CA GLN A 460 3.46 -18.93 7.85
C GLN A 460 3.91 -19.26 6.43
N THR A 461 5.21 -19.13 6.19
CA THR A 461 5.85 -19.83 5.07
C THR A 461 5.93 -21.33 5.39
N VAL A 462 5.27 -22.16 4.58
CA VAL A 462 5.26 -23.62 4.73
C VAL A 462 6.23 -24.27 3.76
N SER A 463 7.04 -25.20 4.28
CA SER A 463 8.00 -26.01 3.52
C SER A 463 7.99 -27.48 3.99
N PRO A 464 8.67 -28.40 3.29
CA PRO A 464 8.79 -29.80 3.73
C PRO A 464 9.40 -29.95 5.13
N THR A 465 10.29 -29.04 5.52
CA THR A 465 10.98 -29.02 6.81
C THR A 465 10.33 -28.11 7.85
N ALA A 466 9.39 -27.24 7.45
CA ALA A 466 8.66 -26.32 8.31
C ALA A 466 7.14 -26.34 8.01
N PRO A 467 6.43 -27.40 8.43
CA PRO A 467 4.96 -27.45 8.30
C PRO A 467 4.29 -26.46 9.25
N LEU A 468 3.11 -25.97 8.89
CA LEU A 468 2.24 -25.25 9.82
C LEU A 468 1.61 -26.26 10.77
N ARG A 469 1.63 -25.96 12.08
CA ARG A 469 1.04 -26.77 13.15
C ARG A 469 0.17 -25.91 14.04
N THR A 470 -1.11 -26.26 14.15
CA THR A 470 -2.08 -25.54 14.99
C THR A 470 -3.08 -26.52 15.60
N SER A 471 -4.10 -26.03 16.29
CA SER A 471 -5.19 -26.85 16.83
C SER A 471 -6.48 -26.06 16.98
N PHE A 472 -7.61 -26.76 16.94
CA PHE A 472 -8.93 -26.23 17.28
C PHE A 472 -9.62 -27.13 18.31
N ALA A 473 -10.69 -26.64 18.94
CA ALA A 473 -11.44 -27.40 19.93
C ALA A 473 -12.93 -27.49 19.55
N LEU A 474 -13.52 -28.65 19.86
CA LEU A 474 -14.95 -28.91 19.69
C LEU A 474 -15.58 -29.29 21.03
N ALA A 475 -16.69 -28.64 21.39
CA ALA A 475 -17.44 -28.97 22.60
C ALA A 475 -18.20 -30.32 22.49
N GLY A 476 -18.55 -30.72 21.27
CA GLY A 476 -19.21 -31.98 20.95
C GLY A 476 -18.58 -32.62 19.71
N ALA A 477 -18.88 -33.89 19.46
CA ALA A 477 -18.43 -34.54 18.23
C ALA A 477 -19.13 -33.93 17.00
N ALA A 478 -18.44 -33.91 15.86
CA ALA A 478 -19.04 -33.55 14.58
C ALA A 478 -20.19 -34.53 14.25
N LEU A 479 -21.28 -34.00 13.69
CA LEU A 479 -22.46 -34.80 13.37
C LEU A 479 -22.44 -35.37 11.96
N ASP A 480 -21.63 -34.77 11.08
CA ASP A 480 -21.40 -35.16 9.70
C ASP A 480 -19.99 -34.71 9.29
N ASP A 481 -19.55 -35.09 8.10
CA ASP A 481 -18.23 -34.71 7.58
C ASP A 481 -18.04 -33.19 7.62
N ALA A 482 -16.86 -32.77 8.07
CA ALA A 482 -16.47 -31.36 8.16
C ALA A 482 -15.60 -30.98 6.97
N SER A 483 -15.53 -29.70 6.64
CA SER A 483 -14.58 -29.20 5.66
C SER A 483 -13.54 -28.31 6.31
N VAL A 484 -12.26 -28.54 5.99
CA VAL A 484 -11.15 -27.64 6.33
C VAL A 484 -10.67 -26.99 5.04
N THR A 485 -10.76 -25.68 4.95
CA THR A 485 -10.20 -24.89 3.85
C THR A 485 -8.92 -24.22 4.30
N VAL A 486 -7.83 -24.45 3.56
CA VAL A 486 -6.53 -23.83 3.78
C VAL A 486 -6.32 -22.81 2.67
N GLU A 487 -6.24 -21.52 3.01
CA GLU A 487 -5.88 -20.48 2.05
C GLU A 487 -4.36 -20.47 1.86
N VAL A 488 -3.93 -20.74 0.63
CA VAL A 488 -2.50 -20.77 0.27
C VAL A 488 -2.19 -19.73 -0.79
N GLN A 489 -0.98 -19.18 -0.75
CA GLN A 489 -0.42 -18.35 -1.81
C GLN A 489 0.85 -19.04 -2.34
N THR A 490 0.80 -19.47 -3.60
CA THR A 490 2.00 -20.04 -4.24
C THR A 490 2.97 -18.94 -4.68
N ILE A 491 4.24 -19.34 -4.81
CA ILE A 491 5.32 -18.46 -5.22
C ILE A 491 5.75 -18.92 -6.63
N PRO A 492 5.62 -18.06 -7.66
CA PRO A 492 6.00 -18.43 -9.02
C PRO A 492 7.43 -18.99 -9.10
N GLY A 493 7.58 -20.19 -9.67
CA GLY A 493 8.87 -20.88 -9.80
C GLY A 493 9.30 -21.71 -8.58
N TYR A 494 8.56 -21.61 -7.47
CA TYR A 494 8.81 -22.31 -6.21
C TYR A 494 7.58 -23.02 -5.64
N ASP A 495 6.49 -23.06 -6.41
CA ASP A 495 5.20 -23.65 -6.04
C ASP A 495 5.43 -24.94 -5.23
N GLY A 496 4.92 -24.98 -4.00
CA GLY A 496 5.18 -26.03 -2.99
C GLY A 496 4.81 -27.47 -3.39
N GLY A 497 4.42 -27.70 -4.64
CA GLY A 497 3.92 -28.98 -5.10
C GLY A 497 2.62 -29.32 -4.37
N ASP A 498 2.57 -30.50 -3.79
CA ASP A 498 1.39 -31.03 -3.13
C ASP A 498 1.30 -30.59 -1.67
N VAL A 499 0.15 -30.01 -1.31
CA VAL A 499 -0.24 -29.64 0.05
C VAL A 499 -1.02 -30.79 0.68
N SER A 500 -0.57 -31.27 1.83
CA SER A 500 -1.25 -32.28 2.63
C SER A 500 -1.80 -31.68 3.92
N LEU A 501 -3.04 -32.04 4.25
CA LEU A 501 -3.68 -31.76 5.53
C LEU A 501 -3.68 -33.03 6.39
N LEU A 502 -3.24 -32.90 7.65
CA LEU A 502 -3.38 -33.94 8.66
C LEU A 502 -4.18 -33.43 9.86
N VAL A 503 -5.04 -34.28 10.39
CA VAL A 503 -5.78 -34.06 11.63
C VAL A 503 -5.41 -35.18 12.60
N ASP A 504 -4.93 -34.81 13.80
CA ASP A 504 -4.41 -35.73 14.82
C ASP A 504 -3.38 -36.74 14.28
N GLY A 505 -2.53 -36.28 13.35
CA GLY A 505 -1.51 -37.08 12.68
C GLY A 505 -2.04 -38.03 11.59
N THR A 506 -3.36 -38.07 11.36
CA THR A 506 -3.98 -38.83 10.26
C THR A 506 -4.02 -37.98 8.99
N LEU A 507 -3.51 -38.50 7.88
CA LEU A 507 -3.60 -37.82 6.58
C LEU A 507 -5.04 -37.79 6.10
N VAL A 508 -5.62 -36.58 6.04
CA VAL A 508 -6.97 -36.33 5.51
C VAL A 508 -6.95 -36.35 4.00
N GLY A 509 -5.99 -35.64 3.40
CA GLY A 509 -5.88 -35.57 1.95
C GLY A 509 -4.69 -34.76 1.48
N THR A 510 -4.52 -34.79 0.17
CA THR A 510 -3.50 -34.05 -0.55
C THR A 510 -4.13 -33.32 -1.74
N ARG A 511 -3.68 -32.10 -2.00
CA ARG A 511 -4.12 -31.24 -3.11
C ARG A 511 -2.92 -30.53 -3.71
N THR A 512 -2.94 -30.31 -5.03
CA THR A 512 -1.94 -29.51 -5.72
C THR A 512 -2.58 -28.15 -6.04
N PRO A 513 -2.01 -27.01 -5.58
CA PRO A 513 -2.50 -25.71 -5.97
C PRO A 513 -2.33 -25.49 -7.48
N ALA A 514 -3.28 -24.78 -8.10
CA ALA A 514 -3.22 -24.30 -9.48
C ALA A 514 -2.30 -23.07 -9.64
N GLY A 515 -1.97 -22.40 -8.55
CA GLY A 515 -1.05 -21.25 -8.49
C GLY A 515 -1.73 -19.95 -8.08
N GLY A 516 -0.96 -19.01 -7.50
CA GLY A 516 -1.48 -17.76 -6.93
C GLY A 516 -2.12 -17.99 -5.56
N ARG A 517 -3.04 -17.09 -5.16
CA ARG A 517 -3.87 -17.27 -3.95
C ARG A 517 -5.03 -18.22 -4.25
N GLU A 518 -5.14 -19.30 -3.51
CA GLU A 518 -6.14 -20.34 -3.74
C GLU A 518 -6.60 -21.01 -2.42
N PRO A 519 -7.92 -21.20 -2.23
CA PRO A 519 -8.46 -22.07 -1.19
C PRO A 519 -8.28 -23.54 -1.55
N LEU A 520 -7.67 -24.31 -0.65
CA LEU A 520 -7.63 -25.77 -0.73
C LEU A 520 -8.58 -26.38 0.31
N THR A 521 -9.71 -26.93 -0.16
CA THR A 521 -10.69 -27.58 0.72
C THR A 521 -10.47 -29.09 0.83
N PHE A 522 -10.50 -29.57 2.07
CA PHE A 522 -10.35 -30.98 2.46
C PHE A 522 -11.58 -31.43 3.26
N GLU A 523 -12.18 -32.54 2.85
CA GLU A 523 -13.24 -33.21 3.61
C GLU A 523 -12.61 -34.05 4.74
N VAL A 524 -13.05 -33.81 5.98
CA VAL A 524 -12.60 -34.49 7.19
C VAL A 524 -13.73 -35.37 7.70
N ASP A 525 -13.47 -36.69 7.74
CA ASP A 525 -14.43 -37.67 8.27
C ASP A 525 -14.83 -37.33 9.70
N ALA A 526 -16.14 -37.27 9.96
CA ALA A 526 -16.70 -36.96 11.28
C ALA A 526 -16.14 -37.85 12.41
N ALA A 527 -15.73 -39.10 12.09
CA ALA A 527 -15.15 -40.03 13.06
C ALA A 527 -13.79 -39.59 13.60
N LEU A 528 -13.10 -38.66 12.94
CA LEU A 528 -11.87 -38.03 13.44
C LEU A 528 -12.14 -36.89 14.43
N LEU A 529 -13.37 -36.36 14.46
CA LEU A 529 -13.73 -35.11 15.14
C LEU A 529 -14.64 -35.37 16.35
N SER A 530 -14.06 -35.91 17.42
CA SER A 530 -14.73 -36.09 18.71
C SER A 530 -14.77 -34.80 19.54
N ALA A 531 -15.50 -34.77 20.67
CA ALA A 531 -15.35 -33.67 21.62
C ALA A 531 -13.91 -33.61 22.15
N GLY A 532 -13.27 -32.43 22.11
CA GLY A 532 -11.88 -32.25 22.53
C GLY A 532 -11.08 -31.31 21.63
N THR A 533 -9.77 -31.30 21.82
CA THR A 533 -8.81 -30.52 21.00
C THR A 533 -8.21 -31.41 19.92
N HIS A 534 -8.23 -30.92 18.68
CA HIS A 534 -7.70 -31.60 17.50
C HIS A 534 -6.49 -30.85 16.96
N ALA A 535 -5.39 -31.55 16.76
CA ALA A 535 -4.19 -31.01 16.14
C ALA A 535 -4.35 -31.00 14.62
N VAL A 536 -3.96 -29.88 13.99
CA VAL A 536 -3.96 -29.72 12.54
C VAL A 536 -2.54 -29.46 12.06
N GLU A 537 -2.12 -30.16 11.02
CA GLU A 537 -0.84 -29.96 10.35
C GLU A 537 -1.06 -29.74 8.86
N VAL A 538 -0.53 -28.64 8.32
CA VAL A 538 -0.44 -28.37 6.88
C VAL A 538 1.02 -28.48 6.47
N ARG A 539 1.29 -29.33 5.48
CA ARG A 539 2.65 -29.55 4.96
C ARG A 539 2.65 -29.53 3.44
N THR A 540 3.82 -29.23 2.89
CA THR A 540 4.07 -29.27 1.44
C THR A 540 5.17 -30.27 1.15
N ASN A 541 5.15 -30.96 0.01
CA ASN A 541 6.11 -32.04 -0.28
C ASN A 541 7.41 -31.56 -0.93
N VAL A 542 7.39 -30.41 -1.61
CA VAL A 542 8.57 -29.72 -2.20
C VAL A 542 8.38 -28.21 -2.08
N GLY A 543 9.38 -27.40 -2.42
CA GLY A 543 9.20 -25.95 -2.57
C GLY A 543 8.63 -25.23 -1.33
N PHE A 544 7.95 -24.11 -1.58
CA PHE A 544 7.39 -23.22 -0.56
C PHE A 544 6.04 -22.65 -1.02
N LEU A 545 5.23 -22.33 -0.04
CA LEU A 545 4.03 -21.51 -0.20
C LEU A 545 3.80 -20.72 1.08
N TYR A 546 2.98 -19.68 1.01
CA TYR A 546 2.47 -19.02 2.21
C TYR A 546 1.11 -19.61 2.56
N VAL A 547 0.91 -19.90 3.84
CA VAL A 547 -0.41 -20.17 4.40
C VAL A 547 -0.88 -18.92 5.10
N ASP A 548 -2.12 -18.56 4.82
CA ASP A 548 -2.79 -17.36 5.27
C ASP A 548 -3.71 -17.70 6.45
N GLN A 549 -4.81 -18.40 6.16
CA GLN A 549 -5.82 -18.79 7.14
C GLN A 549 -6.28 -20.24 6.95
N LEU A 550 -6.92 -20.77 8.00
CA LEU A 550 -7.67 -22.02 7.99
C LEU A 550 -9.11 -21.77 8.42
N ASP A 551 -10.06 -22.11 7.55
CA ASP A 551 -11.49 -22.08 7.86
C ASP A 551 -12.03 -23.50 8.00
N ILE A 552 -12.63 -23.79 9.14
CA ILE A 552 -13.13 -25.12 9.49
C ILE A 552 -14.64 -25.02 9.67
N ALA A 553 -15.38 -25.71 8.80
CA ALA A 553 -16.83 -25.77 8.86
C ALA A 553 -17.27 -27.16 9.37
N VAL A 554 -17.83 -27.20 10.58
CA VAL A 554 -18.18 -28.44 11.28
C VAL A 554 -19.70 -28.52 11.49
N PRO A 555 -20.40 -29.47 10.86
CA PRO A 555 -21.78 -29.77 11.19
C PRO A 555 -21.91 -30.15 12.67
N SER A 556 -22.58 -29.31 13.44
CA SER A 556 -22.60 -29.34 14.91
C SER A 556 -24.04 -29.27 15.43
N ALA A 557 -24.27 -29.86 16.61
CA ALA A 557 -25.51 -29.65 17.36
C ALA A 557 -25.51 -28.26 17.99
N PHE A 558 -26.69 -27.66 18.15
CA PHE A 558 -26.82 -26.46 18.99
C PHE A 558 -26.47 -26.79 20.44
N GLY A 559 -25.49 -26.07 21.00
CA GLY A 559 -24.95 -26.29 22.35
C GLY A 559 -25.06 -25.05 23.25
N GLY A 560 -24.33 -25.05 24.38
CA GLY A 560 -24.27 -23.95 25.35
C GLY A 560 -23.27 -22.83 25.01
N GLU A 561 -22.84 -22.72 23.75
CA GLU A 561 -21.90 -21.68 23.30
C GLU A 561 -22.67 -20.43 22.87
N ALA A 562 -22.05 -19.25 23.04
CA ALA A 562 -22.49 -17.99 22.44
C ALA A 562 -21.89 -17.84 21.03
N GLY A 563 -22.56 -17.09 20.16
CA GLY A 563 -22.03 -16.77 18.83
C GLY A 563 -23.08 -16.64 17.74
N ALA A 564 -22.60 -16.33 16.53
CA ALA A 564 -23.41 -16.22 15.34
C ALA A 564 -23.65 -17.58 14.67
N PHE A 565 -24.82 -17.75 14.04
CA PHE A 565 -25.07 -18.84 13.11
C PHE A 565 -25.98 -18.40 11.97
N ASP A 566 -25.78 -19.01 10.80
CA ASP A 566 -26.60 -18.79 9.61
C ASP A 566 -27.67 -19.89 9.51
N ALA A 567 -28.94 -19.49 9.39
CA ALA A 567 -30.04 -20.43 9.23
C ALA A 567 -30.14 -20.89 7.77
N SER A 568 -29.91 -22.18 7.52
CA SER A 568 -29.96 -22.77 6.18
C SER A 568 -31.37 -23.06 5.67
N ALA A 569 -32.36 -23.13 6.57
CA ALA A 569 -33.76 -23.40 6.28
C ALA A 569 -34.68 -22.69 7.29
N ASP A 570 -35.96 -22.56 6.93
CA ASP A 570 -37.00 -22.15 7.88
C ASP A 570 -37.23 -23.27 8.89
N GLY A 571 -37.32 -22.94 10.17
CA GLY A 571 -37.57 -23.97 11.20
C GLY A 571 -37.52 -23.45 12.63
N VAL A 572 -37.45 -24.38 13.57
CA VAL A 572 -37.35 -24.11 15.01
C VAL A 572 -36.01 -24.60 15.52
N VAL A 573 -35.23 -23.68 16.07
CA VAL A 573 -33.97 -23.98 16.78
C VAL A 573 -34.29 -24.15 18.26
N THR A 574 -33.68 -25.15 18.90
CA THR A 574 -33.79 -25.37 20.34
C THR A 574 -32.39 -25.41 20.96
N VAL A 575 -32.19 -24.63 22.01
CA VAL A 575 -30.91 -24.52 22.71
C VAL A 575 -31.10 -24.72 24.22
N PRO A 576 -30.04 -25.05 24.99
CA PRO A 576 -30.12 -25.08 26.45
C PRO A 576 -30.56 -23.73 27.02
N GLU A 577 -31.42 -23.76 28.04
CA GLU A 577 -31.80 -22.58 28.82
C GLU A 577 -30.64 -22.15 29.73
N ASP A 578 -30.19 -20.91 29.54
CA ASP A 578 -29.16 -20.28 30.36
C ASP A 578 -29.67 -18.93 30.91
N GLU A 579 -29.13 -18.52 32.06
CA GLU A 579 -29.44 -17.22 32.65
C GLU A 579 -28.95 -16.10 31.72
N GLY A 580 -29.84 -15.18 31.34
CA GLY A 580 -29.51 -14.07 30.45
C GLY A 580 -29.48 -14.42 28.96
N LEU A 581 -29.97 -15.60 28.57
CA LEU A 581 -30.09 -15.97 27.16
C LEU A 581 -30.98 -14.97 26.40
N ARG A 582 -30.46 -14.48 25.28
CA ARG A 582 -31.21 -13.72 24.29
C ARG A 582 -30.75 -14.06 22.89
N VAL A 583 -31.65 -13.90 21.93
CA VAL A 583 -31.37 -14.16 20.52
C VAL A 583 -31.64 -12.89 19.73
N LEU A 584 -30.72 -12.54 18.85
CA LEU A 584 -30.86 -11.40 17.96
C LEU A 584 -30.87 -11.89 16.51
N ASP A 585 -31.73 -11.32 15.68
CA ASP A 585 -31.55 -11.33 14.22
C ASP A 585 -30.53 -10.25 13.87
N VAL A 586 -29.39 -10.67 13.33
CA VAL A 586 -28.24 -9.82 12.96
C VAL A 586 -28.02 -9.84 11.45
N SER A 587 -29.02 -10.24 10.67
CA SER A 587 -28.97 -10.20 9.20
C SER A 587 -28.73 -8.79 8.64
N THR A 588 -28.99 -7.76 9.45
CA THR A 588 -28.57 -6.38 9.19
C THR A 588 -27.82 -5.87 10.43
N PRO A 589 -26.48 -5.98 10.48
CA PRO A 589 -25.68 -5.69 11.67
C PRO A 589 -25.84 -4.26 12.22
N SER A 590 -26.18 -3.28 11.38
CA SER A 590 -26.47 -1.91 11.78
C SER A 590 -27.88 -1.71 12.34
N ALA A 591 -28.79 -2.67 12.15
CA ALA A 591 -30.17 -2.63 12.64
C ALA A 591 -30.62 -3.99 13.20
N PRO A 592 -29.90 -4.54 14.20
CA PRO A 592 -30.21 -5.82 14.82
C PRO A 592 -31.58 -5.80 15.52
N ARG A 593 -32.22 -6.96 15.59
CA ARG A 593 -33.55 -7.12 16.20
C ARG A 593 -33.52 -8.17 17.30
N ILE A 594 -34.06 -7.85 18.47
CA ILE A 594 -34.21 -8.82 19.55
C ILE A 594 -35.39 -9.73 19.25
N LEU A 595 -35.19 -11.04 19.34
CA LEU A 595 -36.26 -12.02 19.19
C LEU A 595 -37.07 -12.11 20.48
N GLU A 596 -38.38 -11.98 20.36
CA GLU A 596 -39.37 -12.16 21.43
C GLU A 596 -40.21 -13.42 21.19
N GLY A 597 -40.99 -13.84 22.19
CA GLY A 597 -41.85 -15.03 22.07
C GLY A 597 -41.11 -16.37 22.16
N LEU A 598 -39.86 -16.37 22.64
CA LEU A 598 -39.07 -17.59 22.86
C LEU A 598 -39.83 -18.54 23.80
N ALA A 599 -39.98 -19.81 23.41
CA ALA A 599 -40.66 -20.81 24.22
C ALA A 599 -39.67 -21.49 25.17
N VAL A 600 -39.94 -21.43 26.47
CA VAL A 600 -39.11 -22.07 27.50
C VAL A 600 -39.83 -23.32 28.00
N GLU A 601 -39.23 -24.50 27.78
CA GLU A 601 -39.77 -25.78 28.23
C GLU A 601 -38.64 -26.72 28.66
N ALA A 602 -38.80 -27.36 29.82
CA ALA A 602 -37.92 -28.41 30.33
C ALA A 602 -36.39 -28.10 30.31
N GLY A 603 -36.00 -26.86 30.58
CA GLY A 603 -34.58 -26.44 30.59
C GLY A 603 -34.01 -26.13 29.19
N THR A 604 -34.88 -25.88 28.21
CA THR A 604 -34.51 -25.49 26.86
C THR A 604 -35.31 -24.27 26.40
N VAL A 605 -34.73 -23.53 25.45
CA VAL A 605 -35.35 -22.38 24.80
C VAL A 605 -35.48 -22.67 23.30
N SER A 606 -36.69 -22.55 22.77
CA SER A 606 -37.00 -22.76 21.35
C SER A 606 -37.50 -21.48 20.69
N PHE A 607 -37.05 -21.24 19.46
CA PHE A 607 -37.42 -20.05 18.69
C PHE A 607 -37.40 -20.32 17.19
N ARG A 608 -38.22 -19.57 16.45
CA ARG A 608 -38.30 -19.68 15.00
C ARG A 608 -37.13 -18.96 14.34
N VAL A 609 -36.59 -19.58 13.29
CA VAL A 609 -35.63 -18.97 12.37
C VAL A 609 -36.11 -19.08 10.93
N MET A 610 -35.62 -18.19 10.09
CA MET A 610 -35.89 -18.12 8.64
C MET A 610 -34.61 -18.34 7.84
N ALA A 611 -34.73 -19.05 6.73
CA ALA A 611 -33.64 -19.36 5.81
C ALA A 611 -32.93 -18.09 5.30
N GLY A 612 -31.61 -18.14 5.22
CA GLY A 612 -30.77 -17.06 4.72
C GLY A 612 -30.62 -15.87 5.69
N ARG A 613 -31.09 -16.01 6.93
CA ARG A 613 -30.87 -15.03 8.00
C ARG A 613 -29.74 -15.47 8.94
N ARG A 614 -29.05 -14.49 9.50
CA ARG A 614 -28.00 -14.67 10.52
C ARG A 614 -28.55 -14.30 11.89
N TYR A 615 -28.29 -15.14 12.88
CA TYR A 615 -28.73 -14.94 14.25
C TYR A 615 -27.53 -14.93 15.19
N TRP A 616 -27.63 -14.17 16.27
CA TRP A 616 -26.67 -14.16 17.38
C TRP A 616 -27.32 -14.70 18.64
N ILE A 617 -26.77 -15.77 19.21
CA ILE A 617 -27.15 -16.26 20.53
C ILE A 617 -26.21 -15.66 21.56
N ASP A 618 -26.75 -14.80 22.40
CA ASP A 618 -26.03 -14.29 23.57
C ASP A 618 -26.45 -15.05 24.82
N ARG A 619 -25.46 -15.35 25.67
CA ARG A 619 -25.62 -16.05 26.94
C ARG A 619 -25.13 -15.20 28.13
N GLY A 620 -25.25 -13.88 28.01
CA GLY A 620 -24.80 -12.91 29.02
C GLY A 620 -23.31 -12.55 28.93
N GLU A 621 -22.63 -12.97 27.86
CA GLU A 621 -21.21 -12.65 27.63
C GLU A 621 -21.11 -11.34 26.84
N THR A 622 -20.93 -10.23 27.55
CA THR A 622 -20.73 -8.92 26.89
C THR A 622 -19.26 -8.65 26.65
N LEU A 623 -18.93 -8.25 25.43
CA LEU A 623 -17.61 -7.75 25.05
C LEU A 623 -17.34 -6.40 25.71
N SER A 624 -16.09 -6.18 26.09
CA SER A 624 -15.59 -4.85 26.43
C SER A 624 -14.91 -4.25 25.20
N PRO A 625 -15.11 -2.96 24.89
CA PRO A 625 -14.39 -2.31 23.81
C PRO A 625 -12.88 -2.31 24.10
N ARG A 626 -12.06 -2.38 23.04
CA ARG A 626 -10.59 -2.28 23.16
C ARG A 626 -10.19 -0.92 23.73
N SER A 627 -10.86 0.15 23.30
CA SER A 627 -10.69 1.48 23.90
C SER A 627 -11.92 2.36 23.69
N VAL A 628 -12.04 3.36 24.57
CA VAL A 628 -13.01 4.45 24.49
C VAL A 628 -12.23 5.74 24.68
N ARG A 629 -12.20 6.61 23.67
CA ARG A 629 -11.34 7.81 23.65
C ARG A 629 -12.11 9.05 23.23
N GLY A 630 -11.69 10.21 23.75
CA GLY A 630 -12.23 11.49 23.30
C GLY A 630 -11.79 11.81 21.87
N ALA A 631 -12.68 12.37 21.08
CA ALA A 631 -12.42 12.83 19.72
C ALA A 631 -12.93 14.27 19.53
N HIS A 632 -12.19 15.03 18.73
CA HIS A 632 -12.51 16.40 18.35
C HIS A 632 -12.60 16.47 16.83
N PRO A 633 -13.68 15.95 16.22
CA PRO A 633 -13.82 15.95 14.78
C PRO A 633 -13.96 17.40 14.28
N THR A 634 -13.07 17.81 13.39
CA THR A 634 -13.19 19.08 12.66
C THR A 634 -14.00 18.87 11.39
N ASP A 635 -14.92 19.77 11.08
CA ASP A 635 -15.60 19.75 9.78
C ASP A 635 -14.64 20.18 8.67
N ILE A 636 -14.11 19.20 7.96
CA ILE A 636 -13.26 19.37 6.78
C ILE A 636 -14.04 19.22 5.47
N SER A 637 -15.38 19.13 5.55
CA SER A 637 -16.23 18.95 4.39
C SER A 637 -16.47 20.26 3.62
N GLY A 638 -16.02 21.41 4.12
CA GLY A 638 -16.15 22.70 3.45
C GLY A 638 -15.09 23.00 2.37
N ASP A 639 -15.17 24.22 1.83
CA ASP A 639 -14.09 24.83 1.03
C ASP A 639 -13.04 25.44 1.98
N LEU A 640 -11.88 24.80 2.09
CA LEU A 640 -10.78 25.29 2.94
C LEU A 640 -9.85 26.27 2.21
N ALA A 641 -9.93 26.34 0.88
CA ALA A 641 -9.25 27.31 0.01
C ALA A 641 -7.76 27.56 0.37
N ALA A 642 -6.90 26.55 0.18
CA ALA A 642 -5.47 26.64 0.51
C ALA A 642 -4.55 26.08 -0.59
N GLU A 643 -3.46 26.79 -0.89
CA GLU A 643 -2.39 26.37 -1.81
C GLU A 643 -1.41 25.37 -1.16
N TYR A 644 -1.21 25.43 0.15
CA TYR A 644 -0.33 24.54 0.91
C TYR A 644 -1.14 23.76 1.94
N VAL A 645 -1.35 22.49 1.68
CA VAL A 645 -2.12 21.60 2.56
C VAL A 645 -1.15 20.72 3.34
N VAL A 646 -1.17 20.82 4.66
CA VAL A 646 -0.46 19.91 5.55
C VAL A 646 -1.44 18.91 6.12
N ILE A 647 -1.15 17.62 5.95
CA ILE A 647 -1.87 16.51 6.60
C ILE A 647 -0.93 15.93 7.65
N THR A 648 -1.37 15.89 8.90
CA THR A 648 -0.53 15.45 10.01
C THR A 648 -1.36 14.78 11.11
N HIS A 649 -0.70 14.04 12.01
CA HIS A 649 -1.35 13.52 13.20
C HIS A 649 -1.43 14.60 14.29
N ARG A 650 -2.49 14.60 15.10
CA ARG A 650 -2.72 15.57 16.20
C ARG A 650 -1.50 15.80 17.10
N SER A 651 -0.77 14.75 17.43
CA SER A 651 0.44 14.79 18.25
C SER A 651 1.58 15.64 17.67
N LEU A 652 1.51 15.99 16.38
CA LEU A 652 2.53 16.72 15.63
C LEU A 652 2.13 18.16 15.25
N LEU A 653 0.87 18.56 15.49
CA LEU A 653 0.34 19.87 15.09
C LEU A 653 1.18 21.06 15.58
N ASN A 654 1.65 21.02 16.84
CA ASN A 654 2.46 22.10 17.39
C ASN A 654 3.88 22.14 16.79
N ALA A 655 4.44 20.98 16.44
CA ALA A 655 5.79 20.88 15.90
C ALA A 655 5.88 21.31 14.43
N ILE A 656 4.79 21.19 13.66
CA ILE A 656 4.76 21.62 12.26
C ILE A 656 4.47 23.12 12.07
N ALA A 657 3.87 23.78 13.07
CA ALA A 657 3.43 25.17 13.00
C ALA A 657 4.50 26.17 12.49
N PRO A 658 5.78 26.13 12.93
CA PRO A 658 6.79 27.08 12.43
C PRO A 658 7.04 26.99 10.91
N LEU A 659 6.93 25.80 10.32
CA LEU A 659 7.06 25.62 8.88
C LEU A 659 5.84 26.21 8.15
N VAL A 660 4.65 25.96 8.68
CA VAL A 660 3.39 26.49 8.13
C VAL A 660 3.40 28.02 8.13
N ASP A 661 3.85 28.64 9.22
CA ASP A 661 4.00 30.09 9.34
C ASP A 661 5.00 30.65 8.33
N ALA A 662 6.11 29.95 8.09
CA ALA A 662 7.09 30.32 7.06
C ALA A 662 6.48 30.25 5.65
N ARG A 663 5.67 29.23 5.33
CA ARG A 663 4.96 29.13 4.05
C ARG A 663 3.87 30.18 3.87
N ALA A 664 3.19 30.56 4.95
CA ALA A 664 2.28 31.69 4.93
C ALA A 664 3.02 33.02 4.70
N ALA A 665 4.19 33.22 5.32
CA ALA A 665 5.05 34.38 5.09
C ALA A 665 5.61 34.44 3.66
N ASP A 666 5.77 33.28 3.01
CA ASP A 666 6.10 33.17 1.58
C ASP A 666 4.94 33.56 0.64
N GLY A 667 3.75 33.84 1.19
CA GLY A 667 2.56 34.23 0.44
C GLY A 667 1.67 33.07 0.01
N LEU A 668 1.88 31.85 0.50
CA LEU A 668 0.98 30.73 0.25
C LEU A 668 -0.20 30.79 1.23
N SER A 669 -1.41 30.54 0.73
CA SER A 669 -2.54 30.19 1.61
C SER A 669 -2.31 28.79 2.20
N THR A 670 -2.35 28.66 3.52
CA THR A 670 -2.00 27.41 4.21
C THR A 670 -3.16 26.84 5.03
N VAL A 671 -3.25 25.52 5.12
CA VAL A 671 -4.15 24.81 6.03
C VAL A 671 -3.47 23.58 6.60
N VAL A 672 -3.75 23.27 7.86
CA VAL A 672 -3.29 22.06 8.54
C VAL A 672 -4.51 21.23 8.90
N VAL A 673 -4.49 19.95 8.54
CA VAL A 673 -5.58 19.01 8.74
C VAL A 673 -5.09 17.81 9.54
N ASP A 674 -5.81 17.48 10.61
CA ASP A 674 -5.58 16.23 11.35
C ASP A 674 -6.02 15.05 10.48
N VAL A 675 -5.13 14.07 10.28
CA VAL A 675 -5.42 12.89 9.45
C VAL A 675 -6.62 12.11 10.00
N GLN A 676 -6.86 12.14 11.31
CA GLN A 676 -8.03 11.49 11.89
C GLN A 676 -9.36 12.14 11.45
N ASP A 677 -9.38 13.46 11.22
CA ASP A 677 -10.57 14.15 10.70
C ASP A 677 -10.89 13.69 9.26
N ILE A 678 -9.86 13.37 8.48
CA ILE A 678 -9.99 12.78 7.14
C ILE A 678 -10.62 11.39 7.23
N PHE A 679 -10.11 10.53 8.12
CA PHE A 679 -10.65 9.18 8.29
C PHE A 679 -12.10 9.19 8.78
N ASP A 680 -12.41 10.06 9.74
CA ASP A 680 -13.77 10.20 10.27
C ASP A 680 -14.77 10.65 9.20
N THR A 681 -14.33 11.47 8.26
CA THR A 681 -15.18 12.02 7.21
C THR A 681 -15.33 11.08 6.01
N HIS A 682 -14.28 10.32 5.67
CA HIS A 682 -14.19 9.62 4.38
C HIS A 682 -14.06 8.09 4.48
N SER A 683 -13.86 7.52 5.67
CA SER A 683 -13.68 6.08 5.88
C SER A 683 -14.23 5.57 7.21
N ASP A 684 -15.22 6.25 7.79
CA ASP A 684 -15.84 5.88 9.08
C ASP A 684 -14.82 5.71 10.22
N GLY A 685 -13.72 6.46 10.19
CA GLY A 685 -12.65 6.42 11.19
C GLY A 685 -11.56 5.39 10.92
N VAL A 686 -11.70 4.56 9.88
CA VAL A 686 -10.69 3.57 9.47
C VAL A 686 -9.49 4.27 8.82
N PRO A 687 -8.24 3.93 9.17
CA PRO A 687 -7.04 4.58 8.60
C PRO A 687 -6.72 4.14 7.16
N ASP A 688 -7.70 4.22 6.26
CA ASP A 688 -7.56 3.91 4.82
C ASP A 688 -6.88 5.09 4.08
N PRO A 689 -5.73 4.88 3.42
CA PRO A 689 -5.10 5.90 2.56
C PRO A 689 -6.01 6.47 1.46
N GLU A 690 -7.04 5.73 1.01
CA GLU A 690 -8.04 6.24 0.06
C GLU A 690 -8.89 7.37 0.62
N ALA A 691 -9.06 7.45 1.95
CA ALA A 691 -9.72 8.58 2.59
C ALA A 691 -8.92 9.87 2.33
N ILE A 692 -7.59 9.79 2.43
CA ILE A 692 -6.66 10.90 2.13
C ILE A 692 -6.73 11.26 0.65
N ARG A 693 -6.71 10.27 -0.25
CA ARG A 693 -6.85 10.50 -1.70
C ARG A 693 -8.19 11.16 -2.04
N THR A 694 -9.28 10.71 -1.42
CA THR A 694 -10.62 11.26 -1.61
C THR A 694 -10.67 12.72 -1.19
N PHE A 695 -10.15 13.04 0.00
CA PHE A 695 -10.03 14.40 0.50
C PHE A 695 -9.22 15.29 -0.46
N LEU A 696 -8.03 14.87 -0.88
CA LEU A 696 -7.16 15.66 -1.76
C LEU A 696 -7.72 15.79 -3.18
N THR A 697 -8.37 14.75 -3.71
CA THR A 697 -9.05 14.81 -5.01
C THR A 697 -10.16 15.84 -5.01
N ARG A 698 -10.94 15.87 -3.93
CA ARG A 698 -12.00 16.85 -3.72
C ARG A 698 -11.42 18.26 -3.59
N ALA A 699 -10.39 18.45 -2.76
CA ALA A 699 -9.70 19.72 -2.60
C ALA A 699 -9.21 20.30 -3.94
N ARG A 700 -8.60 19.47 -4.80
CA ARG A 700 -8.13 19.90 -6.14
C ARG A 700 -9.25 20.28 -7.10
N ARG A 701 -10.45 19.72 -6.96
CA ARG A 701 -11.56 19.90 -7.91
C ARG A 701 -12.58 20.93 -7.48
N GLU A 702 -12.80 21.07 -6.17
CA GLU A 702 -13.96 21.78 -5.62
C GLU A 702 -13.60 23.03 -4.81
N TRP A 703 -12.39 23.13 -4.26
CA TRP A 703 -12.01 24.32 -3.49
C TRP A 703 -11.85 25.54 -4.39
N SER A 704 -12.22 26.71 -3.88
CA SER A 704 -12.05 27.97 -4.60
C SER A 704 -10.58 28.31 -4.85
N VAL A 705 -9.69 27.83 -3.97
CA VAL A 705 -8.24 27.82 -4.17
C VAL A 705 -7.76 26.37 -4.06
N PRO A 706 -7.40 25.72 -5.18
CA PRO A 706 -6.95 24.34 -5.16
C PRO A 706 -5.52 24.22 -4.61
N PRO A 707 -5.19 23.08 -3.96
CA PRO A 707 -3.83 22.83 -3.48
C PRO A 707 -2.80 22.87 -4.60
N ARG A 708 -1.69 23.57 -4.33
CA ARG A 708 -0.48 23.57 -5.15
C ARG A 708 0.60 22.65 -4.62
N TYR A 709 0.64 22.44 -3.30
CA TYR A 709 1.60 21.55 -2.62
C TYR A 709 0.90 20.82 -1.48
N VAL A 710 1.27 19.56 -1.26
CA VAL A 710 0.79 18.75 -0.13
C VAL A 710 1.97 18.26 0.68
N LEU A 711 1.99 18.58 1.98
CA LEU A 711 2.96 18.02 2.91
C LEU A 711 2.28 16.99 3.83
N LEU A 712 2.84 15.78 3.88
CA LEU A 712 2.48 14.74 4.83
C LEU A 712 3.46 14.80 6.01
N ALA A 713 3.03 15.25 7.19
CA ALA A 713 3.89 15.32 8.37
C ALA A 713 3.54 14.18 9.34
N GLY A 714 4.36 13.13 9.31
CA GLY A 714 4.18 11.90 10.07
C GLY A 714 4.81 10.72 9.33
N HIS A 715 5.36 9.76 10.08
CA HIS A 715 5.80 8.49 9.52
C HIS A 715 4.59 7.69 9.01
N GLY A 716 4.80 6.85 8.00
CA GLY A 716 3.75 6.07 7.36
C GLY A 716 4.30 4.73 6.94
N THR A 717 3.55 3.66 7.20
CA THR A 717 3.97 2.27 6.95
C THR A 717 2.85 1.49 6.25
N TYR A 718 3.20 0.33 5.69
CA TYR A 718 2.19 -0.61 5.17
C TYR A 718 1.50 -1.43 6.28
N ASP A 719 1.94 -1.31 7.55
CA ASP A 719 1.27 -1.92 8.70
C ASP A 719 0.17 -1.01 9.23
N PHE A 720 -0.95 -0.98 8.51
CA PHE A 720 -2.11 -0.15 8.84
C PHE A 720 -2.82 -0.58 10.13
N ARG A 721 -2.72 -1.87 10.47
CA ARG A 721 -3.38 -2.50 11.62
C ARG A 721 -2.50 -2.49 12.89
N ASP A 722 -1.26 -2.02 12.78
CA ASP A 722 -0.24 -2.07 13.84
C ASP A 722 -0.03 -3.50 14.38
N LEU A 723 -0.05 -4.49 13.47
CA LEU A 723 0.11 -5.92 13.80
C LEU A 723 1.49 -6.22 14.39
N ARG A 724 2.48 -5.41 14.03
CA ARG A 724 3.85 -5.49 14.57
C ARG A 724 4.02 -4.72 15.88
N GLY A 725 3.05 -3.89 16.27
CA GLY A 725 3.02 -3.16 17.54
C GLY A 725 4.05 -2.04 17.66
N PHE A 726 4.52 -1.48 16.53
CA PHE A 726 5.47 -0.37 16.53
C PHE A 726 4.77 0.99 16.75
N GLY A 727 3.48 1.10 16.40
CA GLY A 727 2.69 2.31 16.56
C GLY A 727 3.25 3.51 15.80
N ASP A 728 3.95 3.27 14.69
CA ASP A 728 4.72 4.24 13.92
C ASP A 728 3.98 4.77 12.67
N ASN A 729 2.83 4.19 12.33
CA ASN A 729 2.01 4.59 11.17
C ASN A 729 1.10 5.80 11.46
N LEU A 730 1.69 6.99 11.63
CA LEU A 730 0.96 8.22 11.99
C LEU A 730 0.17 8.84 10.82
N VAL A 731 0.74 8.83 9.62
CA VAL A 731 0.08 9.30 8.38
C VAL A 731 0.29 8.22 7.31
N PRO A 732 -0.64 7.26 7.19
CA PRO A 732 -0.57 6.15 6.25
C PRO A 732 -0.20 6.56 4.82
N SER A 733 0.68 5.79 4.18
CA SER A 733 1.00 5.93 2.76
C SER A 733 0.31 4.81 1.97
N PRO A 734 -0.28 5.09 0.80
CA PRO A 734 -0.79 4.04 -0.06
C PRO A 734 0.38 3.24 -0.66
N ILE A 735 0.13 1.97 -0.92
CA ILE A 735 1.04 1.10 -1.65
C ILE A 735 0.51 0.84 -3.06
N THR A 736 1.39 0.60 -4.02
CA THR A 736 1.01 0.29 -5.41
C THR A 736 1.74 -0.93 -5.92
N ARG A 737 1.05 -1.68 -6.79
CA ARG A 737 1.65 -2.78 -7.55
C ARG A 737 2.63 -2.26 -8.59
N THR A 738 3.77 -2.93 -8.65
CA THR A 738 4.85 -2.80 -9.63
C THR A 738 5.34 -4.17 -10.05
N VAL A 739 6.27 -4.24 -11.01
CA VAL A 739 6.91 -5.51 -11.40
C VAL A 739 7.68 -6.15 -10.23
N GLY A 740 8.19 -5.35 -9.29
CA GLY A 740 8.97 -5.80 -8.14
C GLY A 740 8.17 -6.10 -6.87
N GLY A 741 6.83 -6.06 -6.94
CA GLY A 741 5.93 -6.18 -5.79
C GLY A 741 5.21 -4.87 -5.43
N LEU A 742 4.73 -4.79 -4.19
CA LEU A 742 4.05 -3.65 -3.60
C LEU A 742 5.04 -2.72 -2.89
N PHE A 743 4.94 -1.43 -3.19
CA PHE A 743 5.78 -0.38 -2.59
C PHE A 743 4.95 0.89 -2.32
N ALA A 744 5.32 1.65 -1.29
CA ALA A 744 4.65 2.91 -0.97
C ALA A 744 4.80 3.99 -2.05
N THR A 745 3.78 4.84 -2.19
CA THR A 745 3.72 5.89 -3.21
C THR A 745 2.88 7.08 -2.75
N ASP A 746 3.49 8.09 -2.14
CA ASP A 746 2.74 9.29 -1.72
C ASP A 746 2.16 10.06 -2.93
N GLY A 747 2.82 9.96 -4.09
CA GLY A 747 2.34 10.58 -5.33
C GLY A 747 0.97 10.05 -5.79
N TYR A 748 0.60 8.82 -5.41
CA TYR A 748 -0.72 8.24 -5.69
C TYR A 748 -1.86 9.06 -5.08
N LEU A 749 -1.66 9.66 -3.92
CA LEU A 749 -2.70 10.43 -3.21
C LEU A 749 -3.21 11.64 -4.01
N VAL A 750 -2.41 12.12 -4.96
CA VAL A 750 -2.74 13.26 -5.83
C VAL A 750 -2.73 12.90 -7.30
N SER A 751 -2.68 11.61 -7.66
CA SER A 751 -2.64 11.18 -9.05
C SER A 751 -4.01 11.32 -9.73
N ASP A 752 -4.04 11.46 -11.05
CA ASP A 752 -5.28 11.53 -11.83
C ASP A 752 -5.81 10.14 -12.23
N SER A 753 -4.93 9.13 -12.26
CA SER A 753 -5.27 7.72 -12.47
C SER A 753 -4.39 6.78 -11.63
N LEU A 754 -4.71 5.48 -11.63
CA LEU A 754 -3.88 4.44 -10.99
C LEU A 754 -2.50 4.28 -11.63
N THR A 755 -2.33 4.75 -12.86
CA THR A 755 -1.12 4.57 -13.65
C THR A 755 -0.29 5.85 -13.79
N SER A 756 -0.85 7.02 -13.45
CA SER A 756 -0.17 8.32 -13.56
C SER A 756 0.75 8.61 -12.36
N GLY A 757 1.83 9.35 -12.60
CA GLY A 757 2.58 10.04 -11.54
C GLY A 757 1.76 11.13 -10.83
N PRO A 758 2.36 11.86 -9.87
CA PRO A 758 1.67 12.89 -9.10
C PRO A 758 1.17 14.05 -9.99
N ALA A 759 -0.03 14.56 -9.72
CA ALA A 759 -0.56 15.73 -10.43
C ALA A 759 -0.05 17.06 -9.85
N ILE A 760 0.30 17.09 -8.56
CA ILE A 760 0.91 18.23 -7.86
C ILE A 760 2.04 17.70 -6.96
N PRO A 761 3.00 18.54 -6.51
CA PRO A 761 4.07 18.07 -5.66
C PRO A 761 3.56 17.62 -4.29
N VAL A 762 4.03 16.45 -3.86
CA VAL A 762 3.81 15.90 -2.52
C VAL A 762 5.17 15.67 -1.89
N GLY A 763 5.30 16.01 -0.61
CA GLY A 763 6.46 15.58 0.19
C GLY A 763 6.04 15.09 1.57
N ARG A 764 6.95 14.40 2.23
CA ARG A 764 6.74 13.78 3.54
C ARG A 764 7.84 14.15 4.53
N LEU A 765 7.46 14.53 5.75
CA LEU A 765 8.36 14.58 6.91
C LEU A 765 8.07 13.35 7.79
N PRO A 766 8.85 12.25 7.70
CA PRO A 766 8.52 10.97 8.32
C PRO A 766 8.90 10.97 9.80
N ALA A 767 8.29 11.86 10.59
CA ALA A 767 8.53 11.96 12.02
C ALA A 767 7.60 11.01 12.80
N SER A 768 8.14 10.28 13.77
CA SER A 768 7.38 9.48 14.73
C SER A 768 7.12 10.25 16.04
N SER A 769 7.75 11.43 16.21
CA SER A 769 7.56 12.30 17.37
C SER A 769 7.64 13.79 17.04
N ALA A 770 7.06 14.62 17.92
CA ALA A 770 7.14 16.08 17.82
C ALA A 770 8.59 16.61 17.87
N ALA A 771 9.49 15.93 18.59
CA ALA A 771 10.90 16.33 18.70
C ALA A 771 11.68 16.08 17.41
N GLU A 772 11.43 14.95 16.73
CA GLU A 772 11.99 14.67 15.41
C GLU A 772 11.48 15.67 14.37
N LEU A 773 10.16 15.92 14.36
CA LEU A 773 9.57 16.86 13.42
C LEU A 773 10.12 18.29 13.60
N SER A 774 10.28 18.74 14.85
CA SER A 774 10.85 20.06 15.13
C SER A 774 12.28 20.18 14.58
N GLN A 775 13.11 19.14 14.71
CA GLN A 775 14.48 19.12 14.17
C GLN A 775 14.53 19.10 12.64
N MET A 776 13.56 18.45 11.98
CA MET A 776 13.41 18.53 10.51
C MET A 776 13.05 19.95 10.08
N VAL A 777 12.04 20.56 10.73
CA VAL A 777 11.56 21.91 10.43
C VAL A 777 12.67 22.94 10.61
N GLU A 778 13.41 22.90 11.72
CA GLU A 778 14.52 23.82 11.98
C GLU A 778 15.59 23.77 10.89
N ARG A 779 15.92 22.57 10.40
CA ARG A 779 16.93 22.40 9.33
C ARG A 779 16.44 22.87 7.97
N ILE A 780 15.18 22.61 7.63
CA ILE A 780 14.55 23.14 6.41
C ILE A 780 14.64 24.67 6.40
N LEU A 781 14.23 25.33 7.49
CA LEU A 781 14.27 26.78 7.60
C LEU A 781 15.70 27.35 7.60
N ALA A 782 16.68 26.60 8.13
CA ALA A 782 18.09 26.99 8.08
C ALA A 782 18.68 26.86 6.66
N TYR A 783 18.30 25.82 5.92
CA TYR A 783 18.72 25.62 4.54
C TYR A 783 18.25 26.77 3.62
N GLU A 784 17.00 27.23 3.77
CA GLU A 784 16.46 28.31 2.93
C GLU A 784 17.15 29.67 3.13
N GLN A 785 17.94 29.83 4.18
CA GLN A 785 18.65 31.07 4.49
C GLN A 785 20.05 31.16 3.87
N ARG A 786 20.54 30.09 3.23
CA ARG A 786 21.89 30.05 2.63
C ARG A 786 21.87 30.34 1.13
N ALA A 787 23.03 30.72 0.61
CA ALA A 787 23.25 30.74 -0.84
C ALA A 787 23.61 29.32 -1.30
N HIS A 788 23.06 28.90 -2.43
CA HIS A 788 23.28 27.57 -2.99
C HIS A 788 24.19 27.64 -4.21
N GLU A 789 25.38 27.07 -4.11
CA GLU A 789 26.42 27.16 -5.14
C GLU A 789 27.24 25.87 -5.28
N THR A 790 26.97 24.80 -4.53
CA THR A 790 27.80 23.57 -4.54
C THR A 790 26.98 22.32 -4.80
N LEU A 791 27.39 21.51 -5.78
CA LEU A 791 26.76 20.23 -6.11
C LEU A 791 27.80 19.11 -6.06
N LEU A 792 27.47 18.02 -5.38
CA LEU A 792 28.26 16.79 -5.31
C LEU A 792 27.56 15.70 -6.11
N THR A 793 28.24 15.07 -7.06
CA THR A 793 27.78 13.82 -7.67
C THR A 793 28.54 12.62 -7.09
N VAL A 794 27.82 11.55 -6.80
CA VAL A 794 28.37 10.31 -6.25
C VAL A 794 27.98 9.15 -7.16
N ALA A 795 28.95 8.36 -7.62
CA ALA A 795 28.73 7.22 -8.49
C ALA A 795 29.21 5.91 -7.85
N ASP A 796 28.37 4.88 -7.93
CA ASP A 796 28.77 3.51 -7.63
C ASP A 796 29.68 2.93 -8.73
N ARG A 797 30.29 1.79 -8.45
CA ARG A 797 31.07 1.07 -9.44
C ARG A 797 30.17 0.58 -10.58
N PRO A 798 30.66 0.58 -11.84
CA PRO A 798 29.95 -0.03 -12.95
C PRO A 798 29.56 -1.48 -12.66
N SER A 799 28.38 -1.90 -13.11
CA SER A 799 27.83 -3.22 -12.80
C SER A 799 26.85 -3.63 -13.88
N MET A 800 26.89 -4.90 -14.32
CA MET A 800 25.89 -5.48 -15.23
C MET A 800 25.64 -4.69 -16.53
N GLY A 801 26.63 -3.94 -17.02
CA GLY A 801 26.50 -3.09 -18.21
C GLY A 801 26.08 -1.64 -17.92
N ASP A 802 25.67 -1.33 -16.69
CA ASP A 802 25.37 0.03 -16.25
C ASP A 802 26.65 0.80 -15.90
N ASP A 803 26.77 2.02 -16.42
CA ASP A 803 27.87 2.95 -16.16
C ASP A 803 27.37 4.17 -15.38
N PHE A 804 27.34 4.04 -14.06
CA PHE A 804 26.90 5.09 -13.14
C PHE A 804 27.83 6.31 -13.13
N VAL A 805 29.11 6.14 -13.50
CA VAL A 805 30.08 7.25 -13.55
C VAL A 805 29.74 8.17 -14.72
N THR A 806 29.40 7.59 -15.88
CA THR A 806 28.94 8.36 -17.04
C THR A 806 27.62 9.08 -16.77
N ALA A 807 26.66 8.41 -16.12
CA ALA A 807 25.40 9.02 -15.70
C ALA A 807 25.60 10.23 -14.76
N ALA A 808 26.45 10.07 -13.74
CA ALA A 808 26.80 11.14 -12.80
C ALA A 808 27.47 12.34 -13.51
N ALA A 809 28.36 12.07 -14.47
CA ALA A 809 28.99 13.11 -15.29
C ALA A 809 27.97 13.85 -16.18
N ALA A 810 27.00 13.13 -16.75
CA ALA A 810 25.93 13.72 -17.56
C ALA A 810 25.03 14.65 -16.73
N ALA A 811 24.69 14.26 -15.50
CA ALA A 811 23.94 15.12 -14.57
C ALA A 811 24.74 16.36 -14.17
N SER A 812 26.03 16.21 -13.84
CA SER A 812 26.93 17.33 -13.55
C SER A 812 26.99 18.35 -14.68
N ALA A 813 26.96 17.91 -15.94
CA ALA A 813 27.02 18.78 -17.10
C ALA A 813 25.76 19.66 -17.28
N GLN A 814 24.65 19.33 -16.61
CA GLN A 814 23.41 20.12 -16.62
C GLN A 814 23.37 21.18 -15.50
N ALA A 815 24.32 21.16 -14.57
CA ALA A 815 24.35 22.11 -13.46
C ALA A 815 24.58 23.54 -13.97
N PRO A 816 23.98 24.57 -13.31
CA PRO A 816 24.23 25.95 -13.68
C PRO A 816 25.74 26.29 -13.61
N THR A 817 26.25 27.05 -14.57
CA THR A 817 27.70 27.29 -14.73
C THR A 817 28.37 28.01 -13.57
N HIS A 818 27.60 28.58 -12.63
CA HIS A 818 28.11 29.24 -11.43
C HIS A 818 28.28 28.28 -10.23
N PHE A 819 27.83 27.02 -10.36
CA PHE A 819 28.02 26.02 -9.32
C PHE A 819 29.45 25.50 -9.28
N THR A 820 29.96 25.29 -8.07
CA THR A 820 31.13 24.47 -7.78
C THR A 820 30.72 23.01 -7.79
N LEU A 821 31.34 22.21 -8.66
CA LEU A 821 31.02 20.79 -8.81
C LEU A 821 32.11 19.94 -8.15
N ALA A 822 31.69 18.97 -7.34
CA ALA A 822 32.53 17.92 -6.79
C ALA A 822 32.00 16.56 -7.24
N ALA A 823 32.89 15.56 -7.32
CA ALA A 823 32.51 14.21 -7.70
C ALA A 823 33.26 13.17 -6.86
N VAL A 824 32.56 12.11 -6.46
CA VAL A 824 33.11 10.91 -5.84
C VAL A 824 32.64 9.70 -6.65
N ALA A 825 33.54 8.77 -6.96
CA ALA A 825 33.18 7.57 -7.71
C ALA A 825 33.91 6.35 -7.16
N GLN A 826 33.20 5.24 -6.94
CA GLN A 826 33.83 4.00 -6.54
C GLN A 826 34.52 3.34 -7.75
N SER A 827 35.80 3.66 -7.95
CA SER A 827 36.65 3.05 -8.99
C SER A 827 37.51 1.87 -8.49
N GLY A 828 37.53 1.63 -7.17
CA GLY A 828 38.37 0.62 -6.53
C GLY A 828 37.77 0.12 -5.21
N ALA A 829 38.60 0.04 -4.16
CA ALA A 829 38.16 -0.39 -2.85
C ALA A 829 37.12 0.57 -2.26
N VAL A 830 36.03 0.03 -1.70
CA VAL A 830 34.94 0.85 -1.12
C VAL A 830 35.44 1.75 0.02
N ALA A 831 36.49 1.35 0.75
CA ALA A 831 37.06 2.13 1.84
C ALA A 831 37.60 3.50 1.38
N ASP A 832 38.17 3.56 0.18
CA ASP A 832 38.68 4.81 -0.40
C ASP A 832 37.52 5.73 -0.77
N ALA A 833 36.52 5.20 -1.49
CA ALA A 833 35.31 5.94 -1.87
C ALA A 833 34.51 6.44 -0.65
N ARG A 834 34.44 5.65 0.43
CA ARG A 834 33.86 6.05 1.72
C ARG A 834 34.60 7.25 2.29
N THR A 835 35.93 7.17 2.37
CA THR A 835 36.76 8.26 2.90
C THR A 835 36.58 9.55 2.10
N GLU A 836 36.58 9.45 0.77
CA GLU A 836 36.33 10.58 -0.13
C GLU A 836 34.93 11.16 0.03
N LEU A 837 33.89 10.32 0.14
CA LEU A 837 32.53 10.77 0.36
C LEU A 837 32.37 11.50 1.70
N HIS A 838 32.91 10.95 2.79
CA HIS A 838 32.89 11.59 4.10
C HIS A 838 33.58 12.96 4.07
N ALA A 839 34.72 13.07 3.38
CA ALA A 839 35.41 14.35 3.20
C ALA A 839 34.57 15.34 2.37
N ALA A 840 33.95 14.88 1.28
CA ALA A 840 33.11 15.73 0.43
C ALA A 840 31.84 16.21 1.15
N LEU A 841 31.22 15.37 1.98
CA LEU A 841 30.06 15.75 2.80
C LEU A 841 30.43 16.76 3.88
N ALA A 842 31.64 16.69 4.45
CA ALA A 842 32.12 17.67 5.44
C ALA A 842 32.24 19.09 4.86
N GLU A 843 32.43 19.22 3.53
CA GLU A 843 32.40 20.52 2.83
C GLU A 843 30.98 21.08 2.64
N SER A 844 29.94 20.40 3.14
CA SER A 844 28.55 20.88 3.21
C SER A 844 27.91 21.27 1.85
N PRO A 845 27.90 20.35 0.85
CA PRO A 845 27.31 20.63 -0.45
C PRO A 845 25.83 21.05 -0.35
N ASP A 846 25.31 21.75 -1.36
CA ASP A 846 23.89 22.14 -1.41
C ASP A 846 22.99 21.00 -1.89
N ALA A 847 23.50 20.21 -2.82
CA ALA A 847 22.86 18.99 -3.28
C ALA A 847 23.86 17.86 -3.53
N VAL A 848 23.42 16.63 -3.24
CA VAL A 848 24.11 15.38 -3.51
C VAL A 848 23.26 14.57 -4.49
N PHE A 849 23.81 14.25 -5.65
CA PHE A 849 23.18 13.36 -6.63
C PHE A 849 23.93 12.04 -6.67
N TYR A 850 23.28 10.97 -6.19
CA TYR A 850 23.84 9.63 -6.16
C TYR A 850 23.30 8.79 -7.31
N PHE A 851 24.18 8.04 -8.01
CA PHE A 851 23.85 7.09 -9.07
C PHE A 851 24.45 5.72 -8.75
N GLY A 852 23.62 4.69 -8.67
CA GLY A 852 24.10 3.33 -8.42
C GLY A 852 23.09 2.42 -7.71
N HIS A 853 23.58 1.34 -7.10
CA HIS A 853 22.73 0.41 -6.36
C HIS A 853 22.33 0.98 -5.01
N GLY A 854 21.17 0.56 -4.52
CA GLY A 854 20.61 1.06 -3.29
C GLY A 854 19.87 -0.04 -2.57
N GLY A 855 19.86 0.08 -1.25
CA GLY A 855 19.08 -0.77 -0.37
C GLY A 855 18.48 0.08 0.74
N LEU A 856 17.76 -0.59 1.63
CA LEU A 856 17.13 0.03 2.78
C LEU A 856 18.12 0.75 3.68
N ASP A 857 19.32 0.21 3.88
CA ASP A 857 20.31 0.71 4.84
C ASP A 857 21.54 1.38 4.20
N ARG A 858 21.58 1.49 2.86
CA ARG A 858 22.79 1.93 2.15
C ARG A 858 22.57 2.48 0.74
N ILE A 859 23.53 3.29 0.32
CA ILE A 859 23.82 3.54 -1.10
C ILE A 859 25.16 2.88 -1.48
N GLY A 860 25.22 2.35 -2.70
CA GLY A 860 26.33 1.57 -3.24
C GLY A 860 26.22 0.10 -2.88
N ARG A 861 26.48 -0.78 -3.86
CA ARG A 861 26.42 -2.24 -3.66
C ARG A 861 27.29 -2.73 -2.50
N ASP A 862 28.48 -2.14 -2.36
CA ASP A 862 29.43 -2.49 -1.30
C ASP A 862 29.27 -1.58 -0.04
N GLY A 863 28.31 -0.64 -0.08
CA GLY A 863 27.98 0.32 0.97
C GLY A 863 28.94 1.51 1.02
N ILE A 864 28.87 2.40 0.03
CA ILE A 864 29.63 3.67 -0.02
C ILE A 864 29.17 4.61 1.10
N LEU A 865 27.89 4.57 1.46
CA LEU A 865 27.36 5.17 2.69
C LEU A 865 26.29 4.25 3.25
N ARG A 866 26.34 3.99 4.55
CA ARG A 866 25.42 3.13 5.29
C ARG A 866 24.74 3.92 6.39
N SER A 867 23.54 3.51 6.81
CA SER A 867 22.80 4.07 7.96
C SER A 867 23.69 4.21 9.21
N GLN A 868 24.47 3.17 9.52
CA GLN A 868 25.42 3.15 10.64
C GLN A 868 26.51 4.24 10.59
N ASP A 869 26.78 4.84 9.43
CA ASP A 869 27.77 5.89 9.25
C ASP A 869 27.20 7.27 9.60
N LEU A 870 25.88 7.44 9.49
CA LEU A 870 25.21 8.73 9.63
C LEU A 870 25.40 9.37 11.00
N PRO A 871 25.33 8.63 12.14
CA PRO A 871 25.63 9.21 13.45
C PRO A 871 27.04 9.80 13.56
N GLY A 872 27.99 9.32 12.75
CA GLY A 872 29.38 9.79 12.72
C GLY A 872 29.64 10.99 11.80
N LEU A 873 28.66 11.44 11.02
CA LEU A 873 28.81 12.64 10.19
C LEU A 873 28.90 13.89 11.07
N ASP A 874 29.64 14.90 10.60
CA ASP A 874 29.86 16.14 11.33
C ASP A 874 28.52 16.88 11.54
N PRO A 875 28.03 17.04 12.78
CA PRO A 875 26.78 17.74 13.05
C PRO A 875 26.84 19.24 12.79
N SER A 876 28.04 19.79 12.52
CA SER A 876 28.23 21.16 12.06
C SER A 876 28.19 21.30 10.54
N GLY A 877 28.23 20.19 9.79
CA GLY A 877 27.99 20.18 8.35
C GLY A 877 26.58 20.67 8.05
N LEU A 878 26.42 21.54 7.05
CA LEU A 878 25.10 22.04 6.67
C LEU A 878 24.35 20.96 5.86
N PRO A 879 23.06 20.76 6.14
CA PRO A 879 22.27 19.70 5.53
C PRO A 879 22.10 19.92 4.01
N ALA A 880 22.34 18.89 3.22
CA ALA A 880 22.19 18.91 1.76
C ALA A 880 20.81 18.37 1.32
N LEU A 881 20.43 18.69 0.09
CA LEU A 881 19.43 17.92 -0.65
C LEU A 881 20.06 16.63 -1.16
N HIS A 882 19.38 15.49 -1.03
CA HIS A 882 19.86 14.21 -1.56
C HIS A 882 18.92 13.71 -2.65
N PHE A 883 19.46 13.41 -3.82
CA PHE A 883 18.75 12.80 -4.94
C PHE A 883 19.35 11.43 -5.19
N THR A 884 18.60 10.37 -4.91
CA THR A 884 19.11 8.99 -4.93
C THR A 884 18.56 8.27 -6.16
N MET A 885 19.35 8.30 -7.23
CA MET A 885 19.06 7.67 -8.52
C MET A 885 19.43 6.18 -8.46
N SER A 886 18.61 5.43 -7.73
CA SER A 886 18.93 4.10 -7.20
C SER A 886 17.67 3.28 -6.92
N CYS A 887 17.75 2.09 -6.31
CA CYS A 887 16.58 1.28 -5.91
C CYS A 887 16.33 1.37 -4.40
N SER A 888 15.06 1.41 -3.97
CA SER A 888 14.60 1.20 -2.58
C SER A 888 15.22 2.07 -1.45
N VAL A 889 16.07 3.04 -1.78
CA VAL A 889 16.72 3.93 -0.82
C VAL A 889 15.69 4.75 -0.03
N GLY A 890 14.59 5.13 -0.69
CA GLY A 890 13.49 5.91 -0.14
C GLY A 890 12.32 5.09 0.39
N ARG A 891 12.53 3.80 0.71
CA ARG A 891 11.46 2.90 1.18
C ARG A 891 11.15 3.11 2.65
N PHE A 892 10.48 4.22 2.93
CA PHE A 892 10.13 4.68 4.27
C PHE A 892 8.99 3.89 4.93
N ASP A 893 8.35 2.97 4.21
CA ASP A 893 7.10 2.33 4.60
C ASP A 893 7.26 1.03 5.39
N VAL A 894 8.50 0.65 5.73
CA VAL A 894 8.81 -0.57 6.47
C VAL A 894 8.55 -0.39 7.97
N PRO A 895 7.61 -1.14 8.58
CA PRO A 895 7.31 -1.05 10.02
C PRO A 895 8.54 -1.33 10.88
N GLY A 896 8.83 -0.45 11.83
CA GLY A 896 9.92 -0.61 12.79
C GLY A 896 11.33 -0.49 12.20
N PHE A 897 11.48 -0.18 10.91
CA PHE A 897 12.77 -0.02 10.25
C PHE A 897 12.87 1.36 9.61
N GLN A 898 13.97 2.06 9.86
CA GLN A 898 14.22 3.37 9.29
C GLN A 898 15.15 3.20 8.08
N SER A 899 14.64 3.48 6.89
CA SER A 899 15.50 3.49 5.70
C SER A 899 16.58 4.58 5.80
N ILE A 900 17.69 4.42 5.07
CA ILE A 900 18.78 5.41 5.06
C ILE A 900 18.28 6.79 4.62
N ALA A 901 17.28 6.87 3.73
CA ALA A 901 16.64 8.14 3.37
C ALA A 901 15.91 8.77 4.56
N GLU A 902 15.23 7.97 5.38
CA GLU A 902 14.58 8.47 6.59
C GLU A 902 15.58 8.89 7.64
N GLU A 903 16.63 8.09 7.88
CA GLU A 903 17.68 8.46 8.82
C GLU A 903 18.38 9.76 8.40
N LEU A 904 18.65 9.95 7.11
CA LEU A 904 19.17 11.21 6.58
C LEU A 904 18.27 12.38 6.94
N VAL A 905 16.95 12.29 6.72
CA VAL A 905 16.06 13.40 7.07
C VAL A 905 15.75 13.49 8.57
N ARG A 906 15.98 12.45 9.39
CA ARG A 906 15.70 12.45 10.84
C ARG A 906 16.89 12.92 11.68
N LEU A 907 18.11 12.47 11.36
CA LEU A 907 19.31 12.76 12.14
C LEU A 907 19.78 14.19 11.93
N PRO A 908 20.16 14.95 12.99
CA PRO A 908 20.60 16.35 12.88
C PRO A 908 21.65 16.63 11.80
N GLN A 909 22.61 15.71 11.63
CA GLN A 909 23.74 15.77 10.71
C GLN A 909 23.42 15.29 9.27
N GLY A 910 22.16 14.93 8.99
CA GLY A 910 21.74 14.40 7.70
C GLY A 910 21.22 15.46 6.72
N ALA A 911 20.28 15.06 5.87
CA ALA A 911 19.72 15.85 4.78
C ALA A 911 18.54 16.75 5.22
N VAL A 912 18.25 17.81 4.45
CA VAL A 912 16.97 18.54 4.57
C VAL A 912 15.85 17.91 3.77
N ALA A 913 16.22 17.19 2.71
CA ALA A 913 15.29 16.38 1.94
C ALA A 913 16.03 15.26 1.20
N VAL A 914 15.32 14.16 0.97
CA VAL A 914 15.75 13.06 0.11
C VAL A 914 14.67 12.81 -0.95
N PHE A 915 15.03 12.86 -2.22
CA PHE A 915 14.19 12.41 -3.33
C PHE A 915 14.72 11.07 -3.82
N GLY A 916 13.96 10.00 -3.56
CA GLY A 916 14.41 8.63 -3.80
C GLY A 916 13.25 7.65 -3.93
N PRO A 917 13.46 6.49 -4.57
CA PRO A 917 12.39 5.55 -4.79
C PRO A 917 12.16 4.61 -3.62
N SER A 918 10.89 4.27 -3.37
CA SER A 918 10.47 3.23 -2.44
C SER A 918 10.69 1.81 -2.98
N GLY A 919 10.72 1.66 -4.31
CA GLY A 919 10.85 0.37 -4.99
C GLY A 919 11.97 0.32 -6.02
N GLN A 920 11.86 -0.64 -6.92
CA GLN A 920 12.86 -0.88 -7.96
C GLN A 920 12.79 0.15 -9.10
N THR A 921 13.96 0.54 -9.60
CA THR A 921 14.11 1.42 -10.75
C THR A 921 15.28 0.96 -11.62
N THR A 922 15.41 1.54 -12.81
CA THR A 922 16.54 1.27 -13.73
C THR A 922 17.46 2.49 -13.85
N LEU A 923 18.67 2.30 -14.40
CA LEU A 923 19.55 3.42 -14.72
C LEU A 923 18.91 4.38 -15.76
N ALA A 924 18.11 3.84 -16.69
CA ALA A 924 17.38 4.66 -17.65
C ALA A 924 16.36 5.60 -16.98
N ASP A 925 15.65 5.11 -15.95
CA ASP A 925 14.74 5.94 -15.15
C ASP A 925 15.51 7.06 -14.42
N ALA A 926 16.64 6.68 -13.80
CA ALA A 926 17.55 7.58 -13.11
C ALA A 926 18.05 8.73 -14.01
N ASP A 927 18.55 8.41 -15.21
CA ASP A 927 19.04 9.40 -16.17
C ASP A 927 17.94 10.36 -16.65
N ALA A 928 16.74 9.82 -16.89
CA ALA A 928 15.59 10.60 -17.35
C ALA A 928 15.06 11.57 -16.27
N LEU A 929 15.26 11.24 -14.98
CA LEU A 929 14.88 12.09 -13.85
C LEU A 929 15.95 13.13 -13.48
N ALA A 930 17.22 12.74 -13.45
CA ALA A 930 18.29 13.57 -12.90
C ALA A 930 18.47 14.88 -13.67
N GLY A 931 18.49 14.84 -15.00
CA GLY A 931 18.70 16.03 -15.84
C GLY A 931 17.67 17.14 -15.58
N PRO A 932 16.36 16.86 -15.68
CA PRO A 932 15.31 17.83 -15.37
C PRO A 932 15.38 18.41 -13.95
N VAL A 933 15.70 17.59 -12.94
CA VAL A 933 15.88 18.09 -11.57
C VAL A 933 17.04 19.07 -11.51
N VAL A 934 18.24 18.67 -11.96
CA VAL A 934 19.45 19.52 -11.90
C VAL A 934 19.22 20.86 -12.61
N ALA A 935 18.53 20.83 -13.76
CA ALA A 935 18.27 22.02 -14.57
C ALA A 935 17.29 23.01 -13.91
N THR A 936 16.39 22.55 -13.02
CA THR A 936 15.29 23.37 -12.49
C THR A 936 15.41 23.67 -10.99
N LEU A 937 16.16 22.86 -10.25
CA LEU A 937 16.24 22.92 -8.79
C LEU A 937 16.64 24.30 -8.25
N TYR A 938 17.56 25.00 -8.91
CA TYR A 938 18.08 26.28 -8.45
C TYR A 938 17.73 27.46 -9.37
N ALA A 939 16.70 27.31 -10.21
CA ALA A 939 16.17 28.43 -10.99
C ALA A 939 15.63 29.55 -10.08
N ASP A 940 15.54 30.79 -10.56
CA ASP A 940 14.99 31.90 -9.76
C ASP A 940 13.57 31.55 -9.26
N ASN A 941 13.33 31.77 -7.96
CA ASN A 941 12.11 31.39 -7.25
C ASN A 941 11.73 29.89 -7.30
N ALA A 942 12.67 28.99 -7.61
CA ALA A 942 12.43 27.56 -7.61
C ALA A 942 12.03 27.04 -6.21
N ARG A 943 11.10 26.08 -6.22
CA ARG A 943 10.76 25.25 -5.07
C ARG A 943 11.07 23.79 -5.37
N LEU A 944 11.49 23.05 -4.34
CA LEU A 944 11.93 21.66 -4.47
C LEU A 944 10.89 20.77 -5.14
N GLY A 945 9.64 20.87 -4.72
CA GLY A 945 8.54 20.05 -5.24
C GLY A 945 8.24 20.31 -6.71
N ASP A 946 8.42 21.54 -7.20
CA ASP A 946 8.21 21.86 -8.62
C ASP A 946 9.28 21.18 -9.49
N ALA A 947 10.52 21.13 -9.02
CA ALA A 947 11.63 20.45 -9.69
C ALA A 947 11.44 18.92 -9.74
N THR A 948 11.06 18.30 -8.62
CA THR A 948 10.79 16.84 -8.58
C THR A 948 9.55 16.45 -9.37
N LEU A 949 8.51 17.30 -9.38
CA LEU A 949 7.33 17.09 -10.22
C LEU A 949 7.64 17.22 -11.72
N ALA A 950 8.47 18.21 -12.10
CA ALA A 950 8.89 18.36 -13.49
C ALA A 950 9.67 17.13 -13.97
N ALA A 951 10.53 16.57 -13.11
CA ALA A 951 11.25 15.33 -13.41
C ALA A 951 10.32 14.13 -13.53
N THR A 952 9.44 13.86 -12.57
CA THR A 952 8.50 12.71 -12.67
C THR A 952 7.58 12.81 -13.90
N ARG A 953 7.20 14.02 -14.31
CA ARG A 953 6.44 14.25 -15.55
C ARG A 953 7.24 14.03 -16.83
N SER A 954 8.58 14.15 -16.81
CA SER A 954 9.42 13.89 -17.98
C SER A 954 9.32 12.43 -18.45
N LEU A 955 9.02 11.52 -17.51
CA LEU A 955 8.75 10.11 -17.78
C LEU A 955 7.41 9.88 -18.49
N GLY A 956 6.58 10.91 -18.75
CA GLY A 956 5.30 10.72 -19.45
C GLY A 956 4.23 9.95 -18.64
N GLY A 957 4.45 9.79 -17.33
CA GLY A 957 3.44 9.33 -16.38
C GLY A 957 2.96 7.89 -16.54
N GLN A 958 3.70 7.00 -17.20
CA GLN A 958 3.32 5.57 -17.34
C GLN A 958 4.38 4.60 -16.78
N TYR A 959 5.44 5.11 -16.16
CA TYR A 959 6.50 4.28 -15.59
C TYR A 959 6.35 4.13 -14.08
N ASP A 960 6.68 2.95 -13.57
CA ASP A 960 6.73 2.66 -12.13
C ASP A 960 7.59 3.69 -11.40
N ALA A 961 8.73 4.09 -11.97
CA ALA A 961 9.60 5.13 -11.42
C ALA A 961 8.88 6.46 -11.12
N ALA A 962 7.98 6.92 -12.00
CA ALA A 962 7.24 8.17 -11.77
C ALA A 962 6.29 8.10 -10.55
N ARG A 963 5.92 6.89 -10.12
CA ARG A 963 5.07 6.62 -8.96
C ARG A 963 5.90 6.28 -7.71
N LEU A 964 7.04 5.63 -7.89
CA LEU A 964 7.89 5.12 -6.81
C LEU A 964 8.84 6.17 -6.22
N PHE A 965 9.25 7.19 -6.99
CA PHE A 965 10.07 8.27 -6.45
C PHE A 965 9.26 9.16 -5.50
N ASN A 966 9.62 9.14 -4.22
CA ASN A 966 9.00 9.92 -3.17
C ASN A 966 9.95 11.05 -2.72
N LEU A 967 9.36 12.19 -2.34
CA LEU A 967 10.10 13.30 -1.73
C LEU A 967 9.94 13.24 -0.21
N LEU A 968 10.97 12.80 0.50
CA LEU A 968 11.07 13.00 1.94
C LEU A 968 11.60 14.41 2.20
N GLY A 969 10.74 15.36 2.53
CA GLY A 969 11.05 16.77 2.69
C GLY A 969 9.83 17.66 2.45
N ASP A 970 10.01 18.96 2.60
CA ASP A 970 8.95 19.92 2.30
C ASP A 970 8.90 20.25 0.79
N PRO A 971 7.79 19.94 0.08
CA PRO A 971 7.68 20.22 -1.35
C PRO A 971 7.65 21.71 -1.66
N ALA A 972 7.26 22.56 -0.70
CA ALA A 972 7.26 24.00 -0.89
C ALA A 972 8.59 24.65 -0.49
N MET A 973 9.63 23.88 -0.12
CA MET A 973 10.92 24.44 0.25
C MET A 973 11.54 25.25 -0.90
N ARG A 974 12.01 26.47 -0.60
CA ARG A 974 12.73 27.32 -1.54
C ARG A 974 14.15 26.81 -1.72
N THR A 975 14.53 26.69 -2.98
CA THR A 975 15.88 26.29 -3.40
C THR A 975 16.46 27.35 -4.32
N GLY A 976 15.63 28.05 -5.08
CA GLY A 976 16.03 29.17 -5.91
C GLY A 976 16.28 30.47 -5.13
N ARG A 977 17.09 31.36 -5.71
CA ARG A 977 17.21 32.74 -5.22
C ARG A 977 15.86 33.46 -5.36
N VAL A 978 15.42 34.14 -4.30
CA VAL A 978 14.18 34.93 -4.33
C VAL A 978 14.42 36.19 -5.15
N VAL A 979 13.69 36.34 -6.26
CA VAL A 979 13.71 37.55 -7.09
C VAL A 979 12.40 38.29 -6.88
N ALA A 980 12.49 39.49 -6.32
CA ALA A 980 11.32 40.35 -6.15
C ALA A 980 10.64 40.62 -7.52
N PRO A 981 9.30 40.59 -7.60
CA PRO A 981 8.61 40.92 -8.85
C PRO A 981 9.02 42.32 -9.30
N GLU A 982 9.36 42.48 -10.58
CA GLU A 982 9.66 43.80 -11.13
C GLU A 982 8.47 44.73 -10.85
N PRO A 983 8.70 45.94 -10.30
CA PRO A 983 7.62 46.89 -10.15
C PRO A 983 7.02 47.16 -11.53
N PRO A 984 5.68 47.20 -11.65
CA PRO A 984 5.02 47.33 -12.94
C PRO A 984 5.61 48.53 -13.67
N SER A 985 6.15 48.28 -14.88
CA SER A 985 6.70 49.34 -15.71
C SER A 985 5.66 50.45 -15.82
N THR A 986 6.00 51.65 -15.36
CA THR A 986 5.19 52.84 -15.58
C THR A 986 5.25 53.16 -17.07
N GLY A 987 4.38 52.51 -17.84
CA GLY A 987 4.14 52.83 -19.24
C GLY A 987 3.79 54.31 -19.36
N GLY A 988 4.55 55.03 -20.17
CA GLY A 988 4.44 56.48 -20.34
C GLY A 988 3.02 56.92 -20.69
N GLY A 989 2.48 57.79 -19.84
CA GLY A 989 1.18 58.44 -20.04
C GLY A 989 1.16 59.77 -19.30
N SER A 990 1.54 60.83 -20.03
CA SER A 990 1.31 62.27 -19.78
C SER A 990 1.14 62.78 -18.34
N ASP A 991 2.12 63.57 -17.91
CA ASP A 991 2.08 64.46 -16.76
C ASP A 991 0.74 65.21 -16.63
N VAL A 992 0.02 64.96 -15.52
CA VAL A 992 -0.99 65.88 -14.99
C VAL A 992 -0.46 66.45 -13.67
N PHE A 993 0.12 67.64 -13.77
CA PHE A 993 0.52 68.45 -12.61
C PHE A 993 -0.73 69.01 -11.91
N ILE A 994 -0.98 68.59 -10.67
CA ILE A 994 -1.88 69.31 -9.74
C ILE A 994 -1.00 69.89 -8.62
N PRO A 995 -0.92 71.22 -8.44
CA PRO A 995 -0.06 71.83 -7.44
C PRO A 995 -0.80 71.90 -6.09
N ILE A 996 -0.21 71.35 -5.03
CA ILE A 996 -0.60 71.68 -3.65
C ILE A 996 0.55 72.44 -3.00
N ARG A 997 0.22 73.64 -2.51
CA ARG A 997 1.12 74.62 -1.90
C ARG A 997 1.71 74.08 -0.59
N CYS A 998 3.04 74.12 -0.47
CA CYS A 998 3.73 74.07 0.82
C CYS A 998 3.70 75.46 1.48
N SER A 999 3.35 75.52 2.76
CA SER A 999 3.72 76.61 3.67
C SER A 999 4.76 76.10 4.65
N ALA A 1000 5.88 76.82 4.70
CA ALA A 1000 7.12 76.47 5.39
C ALA A 1000 7.12 76.79 6.90
N SER A 1001 7.97 76.09 7.65
CA SER A 1001 8.98 76.73 8.50
C SER A 1001 10.13 75.78 8.85
N VAL A 1002 11.35 76.28 8.60
CA VAL A 1002 12.72 75.73 8.76
C VAL A 1002 13.14 75.82 10.25
N THR A 1003 13.97 74.93 10.84
CA THR A 1003 15.46 74.97 11.04
C THR A 1003 15.78 73.98 12.17
N SER A 1004 16.91 73.27 12.35
CA SER A 1004 18.24 73.21 11.71
C SER A 1004 19.11 72.12 12.39
N HIS A 1005 19.96 71.40 11.61
CA HIS A 1005 21.37 70.96 11.87
C HIS A 1005 21.64 69.98 13.04
N GLY A 1006 22.52 68.97 13.02
CA GLY A 1006 23.57 68.40 12.14
C GLY A 1006 24.28 67.27 12.94
N GLY A 1007 24.88 66.25 12.28
CA GLY A 1007 25.44 65.00 12.88
C GLY A 1007 26.74 65.14 13.71
N PRO A 1008 27.67 64.14 13.81
CA PRO A 1008 27.70 62.75 13.30
C PRO A 1008 28.38 61.68 14.25
N ALA A 1009 28.55 60.44 13.73
CA ALA A 1009 29.75 59.57 13.80
C ALA A 1009 29.83 58.27 14.67
N ALA A 1010 30.31 57.21 13.98
CA ALA A 1010 31.27 56.13 14.35
C ALA A 1010 30.82 55.00 15.31
N LEU A 1011 30.89 53.68 15.01
CA LEU A 1011 31.91 52.73 14.48
C LEU A 1011 32.47 51.80 15.61
N VAL A 1012 32.60 50.50 15.27
CA VAL A 1012 33.45 49.44 15.88
C VAL A 1012 32.88 48.60 17.05
N GLY A 1013 32.98 47.26 16.92
CA GLY A 1013 33.44 46.41 18.03
C GLY A 1013 32.80 45.02 18.16
N ALA A 1014 33.52 44.00 17.70
CA ALA A 1014 33.21 42.57 17.80
C ALA A 1014 33.71 41.91 19.11
N TRP A 1015 33.44 40.58 19.22
CA TRP A 1015 34.00 39.55 20.12
C TRP A 1015 33.31 39.39 21.50
N VAL A 1016 33.13 38.22 22.12
CA VAL A 1016 33.07 36.77 21.77
C VAL A 1016 32.87 36.02 23.12
N LEU A 1017 32.27 34.82 23.05
CA LEU A 1017 32.24 33.68 23.99
C LEU A 1017 32.33 33.85 25.53
N GLY A 1018 31.52 33.06 26.23
CA GLY A 1018 31.82 32.65 27.61
C GLY A 1018 30.82 31.66 28.20
N LEU A 1019 31.05 30.37 27.93
CA LEU A 1019 30.52 29.18 28.60
C LEU A 1019 30.39 29.33 30.14
N ALA A 1020 29.34 28.75 30.74
CA ALA A 1020 29.44 27.57 31.64
C ALA A 1020 28.23 27.41 32.58
N LEU A 1021 27.65 26.20 32.52
CA LEU A 1021 27.03 25.36 33.56
C LEU A 1021 26.71 25.98 34.93
N ALA A 1022 25.47 25.74 35.42
CA ALA A 1022 25.20 24.71 36.43
C ALA A 1022 23.75 24.75 36.98
N VAL A 1023 22.98 23.71 36.65
CA VAL A 1023 22.29 22.79 37.59
C VAL A 1023 21.80 23.39 38.93
N ARG A 1024 20.47 23.55 39.10
CA ARG A 1024 19.67 22.85 40.15
C ARG A 1024 18.17 23.20 40.14
N ARG A 1025 17.38 22.15 39.87
CA ARG A 1025 16.19 21.63 40.59
C ARG A 1025 15.10 22.59 41.11
N ARG A 1026 13.89 22.31 40.61
CA ARG A 1026 12.61 22.05 41.32
C ARG A 1026 12.25 23.00 42.48
N SER A 1027 11.13 23.72 42.35
CA SER A 1027 9.81 23.19 42.73
C SER A 1027 8.71 24.28 42.80
N ARG A 1028 7.55 23.86 42.29
CA ARG A 1028 6.17 24.35 42.46
C ARG A 1028 5.90 25.19 43.72
N ARG A 1029 5.17 26.31 43.58
CA ARG A 1029 3.70 26.39 43.83
C ARG A 1029 3.18 27.84 43.74
N ALA A 1030 2.14 27.97 42.92
CA ALA A 1030 0.94 28.80 43.04
C ALA A 1030 0.85 29.86 44.15
N VAL A 1031 0.51 31.09 43.76
CA VAL A 1031 -0.50 31.91 44.42
C VAL A 1031 -1.35 32.62 43.36
N SER A 1032 -2.66 32.54 43.57
CA SER A 1032 -3.77 33.11 42.82
C SER A 1032 -4.19 34.49 43.33
N GLY A 1033 -4.92 35.22 42.48
CA GLY A 1033 -5.72 36.41 42.82
C GLY A 1033 -5.05 37.72 42.42
N GLY A 1034 -5.65 38.64 41.68
CA GLY A 1034 -7.05 38.86 41.32
C GLY A 1034 -7.28 40.40 41.19
N CYS A 1035 -8.27 40.80 40.40
CA CYS A 1035 -8.66 42.18 39.97
C CYS A 1035 -7.87 42.72 38.76
N GLY A 1036 -8.44 43.24 37.68
CA GLY A 1036 -9.84 43.57 37.36
C GLY A 1036 -9.87 44.80 36.42
N SER A 1037 -10.78 44.78 35.43
CA SER A 1037 -11.12 45.80 34.40
C SER A 1037 -10.08 46.01 33.28
N SER A 1038 -10.31 45.78 31.98
CA SER A 1038 -11.44 45.94 31.04
C SER A 1038 -11.82 47.39 30.67
N ARG A 1039 -11.23 47.92 29.59
CA ARG A 1039 -11.90 48.13 28.29
C ARG A 1039 -10.99 48.80 27.24
N PRO A 1040 -11.20 48.53 25.95
CA PRO A 1040 -10.47 49.08 24.82
C PRO A 1040 -11.14 50.35 24.29
N ASP A 1041 -10.43 51.18 23.52
CA ASP A 1041 -11.01 51.78 22.32
C ASP A 1041 -9.97 52.42 21.38
N ALA A 1042 -10.36 52.41 20.10
CA ALA A 1042 -9.85 53.18 18.97
C ALA A 1042 -8.70 52.61 18.12
N ARG A 1043 -9.16 52.04 17.00
CA ARG A 1043 -8.48 51.63 15.76
C ARG A 1043 -7.66 52.75 15.10
N GLY A 1044 -6.42 52.41 14.70
CA GLY A 1044 -5.75 52.71 13.42
C GLY A 1044 -5.48 54.17 13.00
N PRO A 1045 -4.73 54.43 11.92
CA PRO A 1045 -4.04 53.49 11.02
C PRO A 1045 -2.55 53.82 10.72
N SER A 1046 -1.87 52.84 10.11
CA SER A 1046 -0.73 52.93 9.16
C SER A 1046 0.49 53.81 9.48
N ARG A 1047 1.63 53.15 9.69
CA ARG A 1047 2.78 53.21 8.77
C ARG A 1047 3.57 51.91 8.81
#